data_AF-A0A970KUS7-F1
#
_entry.id   AF-A0A970KUS7-F1
#
_cell.length_a   1.000
_cell.length_b   1.000
_cell.length_c   1.000
_cell.angle_alpha   90.00
_cell.angle_beta   90.00
_cell.angle_gamma   90.00
#
_symmetry.space_group_name_H-M   'P 1'
#
loop_
_entity.id
_entity.type
_entity.pdbx_description
1 polymer ?
#
loop_
_entity_poly.entity_id
_entity_poly.type
_entity_poly.pdbx_seq_one_letter_code
_entity_poly.pdbx_strand_id
1 'polypeptide(L)'
;MNLIEKIKDRYNIITFVLIIMMLVLSLRLATLTIAQGDYYRDLSDNKRLKEVYITSPRGEIRDRYGRLLAGNKPSFTVQLLKDELNRLPKEEKNQAFLDLIRLLEEDGVNYADEIPIQLNIYKYAREEDYLKENLEPIDKVLDIIEEYDLISEILDTYYIHPTYEEHFKFITANKAISALLDRGIDVPVIASIEDGQVVFSFRSDVDIERWKKNNEVSPYAGAKDILIKYIKEDSTILRKMIDHSIARKLVYDILVEKGLSANIVIQYIAIEYKEDYLKQKRALSRIYPEVTMTSSAKDDFINIVKKVSLKNFLETTIEDSEGNKIIPGKVFLSMVQEKGIEVPIEIELDESSSSVIYRYTGSKELGGDDNLVDLLISYGVEADIIADFITDEDIKYLVQAQLLKDGVNPRISIAKEFQYVDMNNLITFYTANRIPDDSTDEEAFKILRENYDIDESLSDFEARKMLILHNQLKKQGYLAYTPINIAYGIKDSTVAKIEESLADIPGIKVSVEPVRYYPEGTTAAHILGYLGKISQPNEIEKYIEELNYSPNDLIGKTGIEESFEQTLRGKNGVRKVEVDSLGNTTNVLEEVKPIPGDNIYLTIDLKLQQVAEQALKQTLEAISTGGTYRSPWGDYSYGINRRKGRPYIANTGAVVAIDVKTGEVLASASYPAYDPNLFATGISNTDWESLFPENPNDQMAPRPLYNIVTQTAIQPGSVYKMVTALTALEKGLSPNYKIQDMGRVDIGNRQFRCLIWTNTGGTHGFVNVYEALRDSCNYYFYTLAMGYNQKSGVNIGVQISIEDIAEMSKKLGLNDKTGIEINIPAEVSGGVPDPQRKVINTKASLKSYLNRNIDTYFKEDFEYDDEYRKETIDEIVSWIDLEEPLSREEVIRRLDALGLKAEEKLPNEREGLADRIKYTYINFAGWNITDTLNVTIGQGTNAYTPIQMANYIGIIANGGYRHKLTLIDSIRNYNNSETKYVHQPNPERIDLNDYENLEHIKKGMKMVAESGTARRVFQNFPVEVGVKTGTAQRAGKNPATGDTYDDFAWFVGFAPYEDPEIAVAAVIFQGGTGGYAGPMVRDIMAEYLGLNDSNIYDGLPYDNFITK
;
A
#
# COMPACT_ATOMS: atom_id res chain seq x y z
N MET A 1 63.47 71.64 -17.67
CA MET A 1 63.08 71.28 -16.29
C MET A 1 63.62 69.88 -16.03
N ASN A 2 64.57 69.74 -15.10
CA ASN A 2 65.48 68.58 -15.04
C ASN A 2 64.75 67.31 -14.55
N LEU A 3 64.80 66.23 -15.34
CA LEU A 3 64.21 64.92 -15.01
C LEU A 3 64.75 64.36 -13.66
N ILE A 4 65.96 64.78 -13.29
CA ILE A 4 66.70 64.35 -12.10
C ILE A 4 66.12 64.92 -10.79
N GLU A 5 65.47 66.08 -10.81
CA GLU A 5 64.86 66.65 -9.59
C GLU A 5 63.53 65.99 -9.22
N LYS A 6 62.75 65.56 -10.21
CA LYS A 6 61.50 64.80 -9.96
C LYS A 6 61.75 63.41 -9.35
N ILE A 7 62.94 62.84 -9.55
CA ILE A 7 63.31 61.50 -9.02
C ILE A 7 63.65 61.55 -7.51
N LYS A 8 63.91 62.72 -6.92
CA LYS A 8 64.19 62.86 -5.48
C LYS A 8 62.93 62.99 -4.60
N ASP A 9 61.75 63.12 -5.20
CA ASP A 9 60.49 63.16 -4.47
C ASP A 9 60.08 61.75 -4.05
N ARG A 10 59.89 61.53 -2.73
CA ARG A 10 59.50 60.24 -2.16
C ARG A 10 58.20 59.72 -2.78
N TYR A 11 57.28 60.62 -3.16
CA TYR A 11 56.03 60.25 -3.82
C TYR A 11 56.28 59.63 -5.21
N ASN A 12 57.21 60.20 -5.99
CA ASN A 12 57.55 59.69 -7.32
C ASN A 12 58.33 58.37 -7.23
N ILE A 13 59.16 58.18 -6.21
CA ILE A 13 59.85 56.90 -5.96
C ILE A 13 58.83 55.81 -5.62
N ILE A 14 57.89 56.08 -4.70
CA ILE A 14 56.84 55.13 -4.33
C ILE A 14 55.96 54.80 -5.54
N THR A 15 55.55 55.82 -6.31
CA THR A 15 54.74 55.64 -7.52
C THR A 15 55.50 54.81 -8.56
N PHE A 16 56.80 55.04 -8.74
CA PHE A 16 57.62 54.26 -9.66
C PHE A 16 57.78 52.79 -9.21
N VAL A 17 57.97 52.54 -7.91
CA VAL A 17 58.00 51.18 -7.36
C VAL A 17 56.64 50.48 -7.53
N LEU A 18 55.53 51.18 -7.30
CA LEU A 18 54.18 50.69 -7.53
C LEU A 18 53.93 50.35 -9.01
N ILE A 19 54.37 51.22 -9.93
CA ILE A 19 54.28 50.96 -11.37
C ILE A 19 55.10 49.72 -11.74
N ILE A 20 56.31 49.57 -11.21
CA ILE A 20 57.13 48.37 -11.45
C ILE A 20 56.47 47.13 -10.87
N MET A 21 55.93 47.18 -9.65
CA MET A 21 55.19 46.05 -9.06
C MET A 21 53.97 45.68 -9.89
N MET A 22 53.17 46.67 -10.33
CA MET A 22 52.03 46.46 -11.21
C MET A 22 52.44 45.91 -12.57
N LEU A 23 53.59 46.31 -13.10
CA LEU A 23 54.15 45.76 -14.33
C LEU A 23 54.57 44.30 -14.14
N VAL A 24 55.23 43.98 -13.03
CA VAL A 24 55.64 42.60 -12.68
C VAL A 24 54.40 41.71 -12.48
N LEU A 25 53.38 42.19 -11.77
CA LEU A 25 52.11 41.48 -11.61
C LEU A 25 51.39 41.31 -12.94
N SER A 26 51.35 42.35 -13.78
CA SER A 26 50.76 42.28 -15.13
C SER A 26 51.49 41.28 -16.02
N LEU A 27 52.83 41.26 -15.98
CA LEU A 27 53.64 40.30 -16.72
C LEU A 27 53.48 38.88 -16.15
N ARG A 28 53.36 38.73 -14.83
CA ARG A 28 53.10 37.43 -14.19
C ARG A 28 51.70 36.92 -14.54
N LEU A 29 50.71 37.81 -14.57
CA LEU A 29 49.36 37.49 -14.99
C LEU A 29 49.33 37.09 -16.46
N ALA A 30 49.97 37.87 -17.34
CA ALA A 30 50.09 37.55 -18.76
C ALA A 30 50.83 36.23 -19.01
N THR A 31 51.86 35.90 -18.22
CA THR A 31 52.52 34.59 -18.32
C THR A 31 51.63 33.45 -17.86
N LEU A 32 50.82 33.63 -16.81
CA LEU A 32 49.85 32.63 -16.37
C LEU A 32 48.67 32.47 -17.36
N THR A 33 48.18 33.56 -17.95
CA THR A 33 46.98 33.54 -18.81
C THR A 33 47.26 33.35 -20.30
N ILE A 34 48.41 33.80 -20.80
CA ILE A 34 48.76 33.70 -22.23
C ILE A 34 49.81 32.62 -22.48
N ALA A 35 50.89 32.58 -21.69
CA ALA A 35 51.99 31.62 -21.94
C ALA A 35 51.72 30.23 -21.34
N GLN A 36 51.06 30.17 -20.17
CA GLN A 36 50.64 28.93 -19.50
C GLN A 36 49.12 28.76 -19.53
N GLY A 37 48.40 29.62 -20.26
CA GLY A 37 46.95 29.59 -20.35
C GLY A 37 46.44 28.23 -20.83
N ASP A 38 47.00 27.75 -21.95
CA ASP A 38 46.64 26.43 -22.50
C ASP A 38 46.98 25.30 -21.52
N TYR A 39 48.09 25.38 -20.79
CA TYR A 39 48.49 24.37 -19.80
C TYR A 39 47.54 24.31 -18.58
N TYR A 40 47.17 25.46 -18.00
CA TYR A 40 46.24 25.49 -16.86
C TYR A 40 44.78 25.27 -17.27
N ARG A 41 44.43 25.61 -18.51
CA ARG A 41 43.13 25.29 -19.10
C ARG A 41 43.02 23.80 -19.37
N ASP A 42 44.05 23.18 -19.93
CA ASP A 42 44.16 21.72 -20.06
C ASP A 42 44.11 21.01 -18.69
N LEU A 43 44.80 21.54 -17.67
CA LEU A 43 44.74 21.00 -16.30
C LEU A 43 43.34 21.13 -15.68
N SER A 44 42.64 22.24 -15.91
CA SER A 44 41.28 22.51 -15.41
C SER A 44 40.20 21.72 -16.18
N ASP A 45 40.41 21.51 -17.48
CA ASP A 45 39.48 20.86 -18.39
C ASP A 45 39.69 19.33 -18.42
N ASN A 46 40.87 18.81 -18.07
CA ASN A 46 41.18 17.38 -18.16
C ASN A 46 41.39 16.66 -16.82
N LYS A 47 41.43 17.37 -15.69
CA LYS A 47 41.78 16.75 -14.38
C LYS A 47 40.84 17.17 -13.27
N ARG A 48 39.71 16.49 -13.19
CA ARG A 48 38.78 16.58 -12.04
C ARG A 48 38.84 15.28 -11.26
N LEU A 49 38.99 15.38 -9.94
CA LEU A 49 38.86 14.22 -9.07
C LEU A 49 37.37 13.93 -8.83
N LYS A 50 36.99 12.67 -8.98
CA LYS A 50 35.65 12.16 -8.69
C LYS A 50 35.73 10.90 -7.85
N GLU A 51 34.69 10.68 -7.08
CA GLU A 51 34.53 9.50 -6.23
C GLU A 51 33.49 8.60 -6.87
N VAL A 52 33.86 7.34 -7.12
CA VAL A 52 32.97 6.27 -7.57
C VAL A 52 32.70 5.37 -6.37
N TYR A 53 31.44 5.24 -6.00
CA TYR A 53 31.05 4.40 -4.88
C TYR A 53 31.01 2.93 -5.28
N ILE A 54 31.56 2.08 -4.41
CA ILE A 54 31.47 0.62 -4.51
C ILE A 54 30.41 0.18 -3.50
N THR A 55 29.35 -0.47 -3.97
CA THR A 55 28.21 -0.88 -3.15
C THR A 55 28.66 -1.75 -1.96
N SER A 56 28.27 -1.39 -0.74
CA SER A 56 28.47 -2.26 0.42
C SER A 56 27.37 -3.31 0.54
N PRO A 57 27.70 -4.54 1.01
CA PRO A 57 26.67 -5.48 1.44
C PRO A 57 25.83 -4.87 2.57
N ARG A 58 24.51 -5.05 2.50
CA ARG A 58 23.62 -4.63 3.59
C ARG A 58 23.83 -5.52 4.82
N GLY A 59 23.50 -5.01 6.00
CA GLY A 59 23.37 -5.80 7.21
C GLY A 59 22.31 -6.89 7.07
N GLU A 60 22.51 -8.01 7.75
CA GLU A 60 21.56 -9.12 7.73
C GLU A 60 20.38 -8.86 8.66
N ILE A 61 19.19 -9.28 8.25
CA ILE A 61 18.04 -9.38 9.14
C ILE A 61 17.87 -10.85 9.51
N ARG A 62 17.84 -11.13 10.81
CA ARG A 62 17.76 -12.47 11.38
C ARG A 62 16.57 -12.57 12.31
N ASP A 63 16.05 -13.77 12.46
CA ASP A 63 15.01 -14.07 13.43
C ASP A 63 15.60 -14.16 14.86
N ARG A 64 14.74 -14.42 15.86
CA ARG A 64 15.15 -14.45 17.27
C ARG A 64 16.19 -15.53 17.63
N TYR A 65 16.34 -16.55 16.80
CA TYR A 65 17.32 -17.62 16.97
C TYR A 65 18.53 -17.48 16.03
N GLY A 66 18.60 -16.38 15.27
CA GLY A 66 19.68 -16.10 14.34
C GLY A 66 19.53 -16.75 12.96
N ARG A 67 18.36 -17.30 12.61
CA ARG A 67 18.07 -17.79 11.24
C ARG A 67 17.94 -16.59 10.30
N LEU A 68 18.42 -16.72 9.07
CA LEU A 68 18.46 -15.62 8.10
C LEU A 68 17.06 -15.35 7.53
N LEU A 69 16.59 -14.10 7.62
CA LEU A 69 15.33 -13.64 7.02
C LEU A 69 15.58 -12.75 5.80
N ALA A 70 16.63 -11.92 5.85
CA ALA A 70 17.11 -11.16 4.71
C ALA A 70 18.64 -11.03 4.77
N GLY A 71 19.32 -11.29 3.66
CA GLY A 71 20.77 -11.25 3.55
C GLY A 71 21.22 -10.71 2.20
N ASN A 72 22.42 -11.09 1.78
CA ASN A 72 22.96 -10.72 0.48
C ASN A 72 23.48 -11.97 -0.23
N LYS A 73 23.29 -12.05 -1.55
CA LYS A 73 23.92 -13.05 -2.41
C LYS A 73 24.81 -12.36 -3.45
N PRO A 74 25.99 -12.93 -3.77
CA PRO A 74 26.77 -12.46 -4.91
C PRO A 74 25.96 -12.71 -6.18
N SER A 75 25.88 -11.70 -7.04
CA SER A 75 25.11 -11.75 -8.28
C SER A 75 25.96 -11.22 -9.43
N PHE A 76 26.09 -12.02 -10.49
CA PHE A 76 26.70 -11.54 -11.73
C PHE A 76 25.81 -10.48 -12.35
N THR A 77 26.39 -9.30 -12.54
CA THR A 77 25.70 -8.08 -12.95
C THR A 77 26.41 -7.50 -14.16
N VAL A 78 25.68 -7.34 -15.26
CA VAL A 78 26.19 -6.62 -16.45
C VAL A 78 26.13 -5.13 -16.19
N GLN A 79 27.28 -4.50 -16.34
CA GLN A 79 27.51 -3.07 -16.19
C GLN A 79 27.86 -2.44 -17.53
N LEU A 80 27.26 -1.27 -17.80
CA LEU A 80 27.66 -0.40 -18.89
C LEU A 80 28.45 0.80 -18.34
N LEU A 81 29.60 1.07 -18.96
CA LEU A 81 30.42 2.25 -18.71
C LEU A 81 30.29 3.20 -19.89
N LYS A 82 29.61 4.32 -19.66
CA LYS A 82 29.26 5.29 -20.71
C LYS A 82 30.51 5.90 -21.34
N ASP A 83 31.51 6.21 -20.54
CA ASP A 83 32.76 6.81 -20.99
C ASP A 83 33.57 5.89 -21.91
N GLU A 84 33.63 4.60 -21.62
CA GLU A 84 34.28 3.60 -22.46
C GLU A 84 33.46 3.35 -23.75
N LEU A 85 32.14 3.18 -23.64
CA LEU A 85 31.26 2.93 -24.80
C LEU A 85 31.19 4.10 -25.79
N ASN A 86 31.34 5.34 -25.31
CA ASN A 86 31.32 6.52 -26.17
C ASN A 86 32.62 6.69 -27.00
N ARG A 87 33.66 5.91 -26.71
CA ARG A 87 34.89 5.89 -27.52
C ARG A 87 34.73 5.01 -28.77
N LEU A 88 33.75 4.10 -28.77
CA LEU A 88 33.48 3.23 -29.90
C LEU A 88 32.78 3.98 -31.04
N PRO A 89 33.07 3.62 -32.30
CA PRO A 89 32.22 3.99 -33.42
C PRO A 89 30.77 3.54 -33.17
N LYS A 90 29.81 4.32 -33.66
CA LYS A 90 28.38 4.08 -33.42
C LYS A 90 27.91 2.72 -33.94
N GLU A 91 28.46 2.28 -35.08
CA GLU A 91 28.22 0.96 -35.67
C GLU A 91 28.68 -0.19 -34.76
N GLU A 92 29.92 -0.14 -34.26
CA GLU A 92 30.48 -1.13 -33.34
C GLU A 92 29.70 -1.18 -32.02
N LYS A 93 29.33 -0.01 -31.49
CA LYS A 93 28.50 0.09 -30.28
C LYS A 93 27.12 -0.55 -30.47
N ASN A 94 26.48 -0.29 -31.60
CA ASN A 94 25.17 -0.88 -31.93
C ASN A 94 25.27 -2.40 -32.09
N GLN A 95 26.34 -2.91 -32.71
CA GLN A 95 26.57 -4.34 -32.81
C GLN A 95 26.75 -4.97 -31.41
N ALA A 96 27.58 -4.38 -30.55
CA ALA A 96 27.77 -4.86 -29.19
C ALA A 96 26.47 -4.86 -28.36
N PHE A 97 25.61 -3.85 -28.54
CA PHE A 97 24.29 -3.81 -27.91
C PHE A 97 23.38 -4.92 -28.40
N LEU A 98 23.35 -5.18 -29.71
CA LEU A 98 22.56 -6.25 -30.30
C LEU A 98 23.00 -7.62 -29.76
N ASP A 99 24.31 -7.87 -29.72
CA ASP A 99 24.88 -9.13 -29.23
C ASP A 99 24.56 -9.33 -27.74
N LEU A 100 24.74 -8.29 -26.92
CA LEU A 100 24.38 -8.33 -25.50
C LEU A 100 22.89 -8.61 -25.31
N ILE A 101 21.99 -7.92 -26.04
CA ILE A 101 20.54 -8.12 -25.93
C ILE A 101 20.16 -9.54 -26.30
N ARG A 102 20.71 -10.08 -27.38
CA ARG A 102 20.42 -11.45 -27.82
C ARG A 102 20.83 -12.47 -26.77
N LEU A 103 22.01 -12.30 -26.15
CA LEU A 103 22.48 -13.17 -25.06
C LEU A 103 21.60 -13.09 -23.81
N LEU A 104 21.18 -11.88 -23.41
CA LEU A 104 20.31 -11.67 -22.25
C LEU A 104 18.89 -12.24 -22.49
N GLU A 105 18.33 -12.08 -23.70
CA GLU A 105 17.01 -12.59 -24.07
C GLU A 105 17.00 -14.12 -24.23
N GLU A 106 18.07 -14.72 -24.75
CA GLU A 106 18.22 -16.18 -24.80
C GLU A 106 18.12 -16.79 -23.40
N ASP A 107 18.71 -16.13 -22.39
CA ASP A 107 18.68 -16.56 -21.00
C ASP A 107 17.40 -16.16 -20.26
N GLY A 108 16.57 -15.31 -20.87
CA GLY A 108 15.33 -14.79 -20.31
C GLY A 108 15.52 -13.80 -19.16
N VAL A 109 16.69 -13.18 -19.05
CA VAL A 109 17.04 -12.27 -17.95
C VAL A 109 16.25 -10.98 -18.05
N ASN A 110 15.61 -10.57 -16.95
CA ASN A 110 14.97 -9.27 -16.84
C ASN A 110 16.05 -8.17 -16.67
N TYR A 111 15.93 -7.09 -17.44
CA TYR A 111 16.80 -5.92 -17.33
C TYR A 111 15.97 -4.64 -17.32
N ALA A 112 16.55 -3.57 -16.80
CA ALA A 112 15.83 -2.32 -16.53
C ALA A 112 15.26 -1.68 -17.81
N ASP A 113 13.94 -1.81 -18.00
CA ASP A 113 13.19 -1.19 -19.09
C ASP A 113 12.53 0.11 -18.60
N GLU A 114 12.98 1.24 -19.14
CA GLU A 114 12.46 2.57 -18.79
C GLU A 114 12.16 3.41 -20.04
N ILE A 115 12.01 2.76 -21.20
CA ILE A 115 11.61 3.45 -22.42
C ILE A 115 10.08 3.38 -22.57
N PRO A 116 9.39 4.51 -22.80
CA PRO A 116 7.92 4.56 -22.80
C PRO A 116 7.31 4.02 -24.12
N ILE A 117 7.97 3.07 -24.78
CA ILE A 117 7.51 2.51 -26.05
C ILE A 117 7.07 1.09 -25.75
N GLN A 118 5.89 0.70 -26.21
CA GLN A 118 5.39 -0.66 -26.12
C GLN A 118 5.02 -1.17 -27.50
N LEU A 119 5.19 -2.48 -27.71
CA LEU A 119 4.79 -3.15 -28.94
C LEU A 119 3.59 -4.06 -28.66
N ASN A 120 2.69 -4.15 -29.64
CA ASN A 120 1.55 -5.08 -29.64
C ASN A 120 0.66 -4.98 -28.39
N ILE A 121 0.25 -3.77 -27.99
CA ILE A 121 -0.60 -3.60 -26.81
C ILE A 121 -2.07 -3.92 -27.15
N TYR A 122 -2.81 -4.46 -26.17
CA TYR A 122 -4.24 -4.68 -26.31
C TYR A 122 -5.02 -3.39 -26.09
N LYS A 123 -6.03 -3.15 -26.92
CA LYS A 123 -6.97 -2.04 -26.81
C LYS A 123 -8.39 -2.49 -27.04
N TYR A 124 -9.37 -1.76 -26.51
CA TYR A 124 -10.71 -1.84 -27.05
C TYR A 124 -10.81 -1.14 -28.40
N ALA A 125 -11.62 -1.69 -29.30
CA ALA A 125 -11.84 -1.18 -30.64
C ALA A 125 -12.46 0.23 -30.67
N ARG A 126 -13.20 0.61 -29.63
CA ARG A 126 -13.86 1.92 -29.51
C ARG A 126 -13.69 2.50 -28.10
N GLU A 127 -13.58 3.82 -28.02
CA GLU A 127 -13.45 4.54 -26.74
C GLU A 127 -14.63 4.30 -25.78
N GLU A 128 -15.86 4.18 -26.30
CA GLU A 128 -17.04 3.90 -25.48
C GLU A 128 -16.97 2.56 -24.75
N ASP A 129 -16.23 1.59 -25.31
CA ASP A 129 -16.15 0.26 -24.73
C ASP A 129 -15.34 0.30 -23.41
N TYR A 130 -14.36 1.20 -23.27
CA TYR A 130 -13.67 1.45 -21.99
C TYR A 130 -14.60 2.00 -20.88
N LEU A 131 -15.75 2.58 -21.22
CA LEU A 131 -16.73 3.05 -20.23
C LEU A 131 -17.78 1.99 -19.90
N LYS A 132 -17.98 1.00 -20.78
CA LYS A 132 -18.96 -0.08 -20.62
C LYS A 132 -18.34 -1.32 -19.96
N GLU A 133 -17.10 -1.62 -20.29
CA GLU A 133 -16.37 -2.77 -19.76
C GLU A 133 -15.84 -2.47 -18.35
N ASN A 134 -15.90 -3.48 -17.49
CA ASN A 134 -15.43 -3.39 -16.10
C ASN A 134 -13.94 -3.75 -15.96
N LEU A 135 -13.33 -4.31 -17.01
CA LEU A 135 -11.94 -4.76 -17.05
C LEU A 135 -11.14 -3.92 -18.04
N GLU A 136 -9.82 -3.91 -17.87
CA GLU A 136 -8.91 -3.37 -18.89
C GLU A 136 -8.70 -4.40 -20.01
N PRO A 137 -8.25 -3.99 -21.21
CA PRO A 137 -8.10 -4.89 -22.36
C PRO A 137 -7.26 -6.15 -22.09
N ILE A 138 -6.16 -6.02 -21.34
CA ILE A 138 -5.30 -7.16 -21.01
C ILE A 138 -5.97 -8.13 -20.05
N ASP A 139 -6.69 -7.63 -19.04
CA ASP A 139 -7.42 -8.46 -18.07
C ASP A 139 -8.60 -9.15 -18.76
N LYS A 140 -9.24 -8.47 -19.72
CA LYS A 140 -10.27 -9.10 -20.56
C LYS A 140 -9.70 -10.25 -21.40
N VAL A 141 -8.47 -10.13 -21.90
CA VAL A 141 -7.78 -11.22 -22.61
C VAL A 141 -7.46 -12.37 -21.66
N LEU A 142 -6.97 -12.11 -20.44
CA LEU A 142 -6.73 -13.13 -19.43
C LEU A 142 -8.01 -13.91 -19.09
N ASP A 143 -9.11 -13.21 -18.85
CA ASP A 143 -10.44 -13.80 -18.62
C ASP A 143 -10.83 -14.75 -19.77
N ILE A 144 -10.63 -14.34 -21.02
CA ILE A 144 -10.95 -15.17 -22.19
C ILE A 144 -10.04 -16.41 -22.25
N ILE A 145 -8.76 -16.28 -21.91
CA ILE A 145 -7.84 -17.42 -21.89
C ILE A 145 -8.29 -18.46 -20.87
N GLU A 146 -8.69 -18.01 -19.67
CA GLU A 146 -9.15 -18.89 -18.60
C GLU A 146 -10.52 -19.51 -18.91
N GLU A 147 -11.48 -18.71 -19.39
CA GLU A 147 -12.85 -19.15 -19.73
C GLU A 147 -12.84 -20.26 -20.81
N TYR A 148 -11.94 -20.13 -21.80
CA TYR A 148 -11.85 -21.05 -22.93
C TYR A 148 -10.69 -22.07 -22.84
N ASP A 149 -10.01 -22.15 -21.68
CA ASP A 149 -8.89 -23.06 -21.39
C ASP A 149 -7.75 -23.06 -22.45
N LEU A 150 -7.34 -21.86 -22.89
CA LEU A 150 -6.40 -21.68 -24.01
C LEU A 150 -4.92 -21.84 -23.62
N ILE A 151 -4.60 -22.05 -22.34
CA ILE A 151 -3.21 -22.10 -21.80
C ILE A 151 -2.34 -23.10 -22.57
N SER A 152 -2.86 -24.30 -22.84
CA SER A 152 -2.11 -25.33 -23.56
C SER A 152 -1.72 -24.89 -24.97
N GLU A 153 -2.63 -24.24 -25.69
CA GLU A 153 -2.39 -23.78 -27.06
C GLU A 153 -1.39 -22.61 -27.08
N ILE A 154 -1.51 -21.71 -26.10
CA ILE A 154 -0.59 -20.58 -25.93
C ILE A 154 0.84 -21.06 -25.69
N LEU A 155 1.03 -22.11 -24.88
CA LEU A 155 2.35 -22.70 -24.63
C LEU A 155 3.02 -23.26 -25.91
N ASP A 156 2.25 -23.66 -26.93
CA ASP A 156 2.76 -24.16 -28.20
C ASP A 156 3.15 -23.05 -29.19
N THR A 157 2.92 -21.78 -28.83
CA THR A 157 3.22 -20.66 -29.72
C THR A 157 4.69 -20.27 -29.68
N TYR A 158 5.21 -19.91 -30.85
CA TYR A 158 6.57 -19.43 -31.03
C TYR A 158 6.63 -18.41 -32.18
N TYR A 159 7.72 -17.66 -32.23
CA TYR A 159 8.04 -16.72 -33.30
C TYR A 159 9.48 -16.93 -33.76
N ILE A 160 9.67 -16.99 -35.08
CA ILE A 160 10.96 -16.93 -35.76
C ILE A 160 10.88 -15.80 -36.76
N HIS A 161 11.93 -14.98 -36.84
CA HIS A 161 11.96 -13.87 -37.78
C HIS A 161 11.81 -14.39 -39.23
N PRO A 162 10.83 -13.89 -40.02
CA PRO A 162 10.44 -14.49 -41.30
C PRO A 162 11.52 -14.40 -42.39
N THR A 163 12.44 -13.44 -42.27
CA THR A 163 13.49 -13.20 -43.28
C THR A 163 14.86 -13.75 -42.87
N TYR A 164 15.06 -14.02 -41.58
CA TYR A 164 16.38 -14.35 -41.04
C TYR A 164 16.23 -15.37 -39.91
N GLU A 165 16.27 -16.67 -40.26
CA GLU A 165 16.04 -17.77 -39.30
C GLU A 165 17.13 -17.88 -38.21
N GLU A 166 18.31 -17.31 -38.45
CA GLU A 166 19.39 -17.19 -37.45
C GLU A 166 19.21 -15.99 -36.50
N HIS A 167 18.20 -15.13 -36.74
CA HIS A 167 17.85 -14.02 -35.85
C HIS A 167 16.91 -14.47 -34.72
N PHE A 168 16.42 -13.49 -33.97
CA PHE A 168 15.56 -13.59 -32.80
C PHE A 168 14.49 -14.70 -32.88
N LYS A 169 14.58 -15.67 -31.95
CA LYS A 169 13.60 -16.75 -31.73
C LYS A 169 12.92 -16.54 -30.39
N PHE A 170 11.62 -16.75 -30.34
CA PHE A 170 10.83 -16.62 -29.12
C PHE A 170 9.90 -17.81 -28.96
N ILE A 171 9.85 -18.39 -27.76
CA ILE A 171 8.93 -19.47 -27.40
C ILE A 171 8.14 -19.01 -26.19
N THR A 172 6.82 -18.99 -26.28
CA THR A 172 5.95 -18.48 -25.21
C THR A 172 6.12 -19.30 -23.92
N ALA A 173 6.33 -20.62 -24.02
CA ALA A 173 6.59 -21.49 -22.88
C ALA A 173 7.85 -21.11 -22.08
N ASN A 174 8.90 -20.57 -22.72
CA ASN A 174 10.11 -20.15 -22.00
C ASN A 174 9.82 -18.98 -21.05
N LYS A 175 8.87 -18.10 -21.38
CA LYS A 175 8.44 -17.05 -20.45
C LYS A 175 7.68 -17.61 -19.25
N ALA A 176 6.90 -18.68 -19.43
CA ALA A 176 6.28 -19.38 -18.30
C ALA A 176 7.33 -20.00 -17.36
N ILE A 177 8.34 -20.65 -17.92
CA ILE A 177 9.45 -21.25 -17.17
C ILE A 177 10.23 -20.17 -16.40
N SER A 178 10.58 -19.06 -17.05
CA SER A 178 11.24 -17.93 -16.38
C SER A 178 10.37 -17.31 -15.29
N ALA A 179 9.08 -17.09 -15.55
CA ALA A 179 8.14 -16.53 -14.57
C ALA A 179 7.99 -17.41 -13.32
N LEU A 180 8.02 -18.74 -13.49
CA LEU A 180 8.03 -19.71 -12.39
C LEU A 180 9.34 -19.65 -11.60
N LEU A 181 10.47 -19.57 -12.30
CA LEU A 181 11.78 -19.47 -11.67
C LEU A 181 11.92 -18.17 -10.86
N ASP A 182 11.40 -17.05 -11.36
CA ASP A 182 11.32 -15.77 -10.64
C ASP A 182 10.54 -15.88 -9.32
N ARG A 183 9.60 -16.84 -9.22
CA ARG A 183 8.83 -17.17 -8.01
C ARG A 183 9.49 -18.26 -7.15
N GLY A 184 10.74 -18.62 -7.46
CA GLY A 184 11.49 -19.67 -6.77
C GLY A 184 11.06 -21.10 -7.15
N ILE A 185 10.23 -21.27 -8.18
CA ILE A 185 9.74 -22.57 -8.65
C ILE A 185 10.61 -23.02 -9.84
N ASP A 186 11.70 -23.74 -9.56
CA ASP A 186 12.54 -24.35 -10.60
C ASP A 186 11.86 -25.60 -11.17
N VAL A 187 11.17 -25.44 -12.30
CA VAL A 187 10.56 -26.53 -13.05
C VAL A 187 11.58 -27.19 -13.97
N PRO A 188 11.71 -28.54 -13.98
CA PRO A 188 12.71 -29.24 -14.79
C PRO A 188 12.26 -29.40 -16.24
N VAL A 189 11.66 -28.36 -16.83
CA VAL A 189 11.06 -28.37 -18.17
C VAL A 189 11.92 -27.53 -19.11
N ILE A 190 12.15 -28.06 -20.32
CA ILE A 190 12.81 -27.36 -21.42
C ILE A 190 11.81 -27.30 -22.57
N ALA A 191 11.65 -26.12 -23.19
CA ALA A 191 10.93 -25.97 -24.44
C ALA A 191 11.91 -25.60 -25.57
N SER A 192 11.88 -26.37 -26.65
CA SER A 192 12.69 -26.20 -27.86
C SER A 192 11.80 -26.18 -29.10
N ILE A 193 12.30 -25.65 -30.22
CA ILE A 193 11.63 -25.76 -31.52
C ILE A 193 12.28 -26.91 -32.29
N GLU A 194 11.51 -27.94 -32.62
CA GLU A 194 11.94 -29.08 -33.44
C GLU A 194 10.92 -29.28 -34.56
N ASP A 195 11.38 -29.37 -35.82
CA ASP A 195 10.53 -29.54 -37.01
C ASP A 195 9.35 -28.54 -37.12
N GLY A 196 9.54 -27.31 -36.64
CA GLY A 196 8.51 -26.27 -36.67
C GLY A 196 7.41 -26.42 -35.62
N GLN A 197 7.65 -27.21 -34.56
CA GLN A 197 6.76 -27.35 -33.41
C GLN A 197 7.52 -27.14 -32.10
N VAL A 198 6.81 -26.68 -31.07
CA VAL A 198 7.39 -26.58 -29.72
C VAL A 198 7.38 -27.97 -29.08
N VAL A 199 8.55 -28.47 -28.72
CA VAL A 199 8.73 -29.75 -28.04
C VAL A 199 9.09 -29.49 -26.59
N PHE A 200 8.41 -30.18 -25.69
CA PHE A 200 8.63 -30.11 -24.25
C PHE A 200 9.37 -31.35 -23.77
N SER A 201 10.53 -31.16 -23.16
CA SER A 201 11.36 -32.23 -22.61
C SER A 201 11.74 -31.95 -21.16
N PHE A 202 12.21 -32.99 -20.47
CA PHE A 202 12.70 -32.86 -19.10
C PHE A 202 14.21 -32.58 -19.08
N ARG A 203 14.63 -31.75 -18.14
CA ARG A 203 16.04 -31.51 -17.81
C ARG A 203 16.75 -32.81 -17.41
N SER A 204 17.83 -33.13 -18.11
CA SER A 204 18.58 -34.38 -17.90
C SER A 204 19.39 -34.42 -16.59
N ASP A 205 19.64 -33.26 -15.99
CA ASP A 205 20.40 -33.08 -14.74
C ASP A 205 19.54 -33.22 -13.48
N VAL A 206 18.23 -33.42 -13.62
CA VAL A 206 17.27 -33.52 -12.51
C VAL A 206 16.65 -34.92 -12.47
N ASP A 207 16.56 -35.50 -11.26
CA ASP A 207 15.79 -36.72 -11.01
C ASP A 207 14.29 -36.37 -11.03
N ILE A 208 13.66 -36.55 -12.20
CA ILE A 208 12.27 -36.12 -12.47
C ILE A 208 11.26 -36.84 -11.58
N GLU A 209 11.43 -38.14 -11.34
CA GLU A 209 10.49 -38.90 -10.51
C GLU A 209 10.55 -38.43 -9.04
N ARG A 210 11.76 -38.15 -8.55
CA ARG A 210 11.94 -37.57 -7.21
C ARG A 210 11.40 -36.15 -7.14
N TRP A 211 11.65 -35.33 -8.16
CA TRP A 211 11.15 -33.96 -8.22
C TRP A 211 9.61 -33.93 -8.24
N LYS A 212 8.96 -34.76 -9.06
CA LYS A 212 7.49 -34.87 -9.12
C LYS A 212 6.90 -35.25 -7.76
N LYS A 213 7.51 -36.22 -7.07
CA LYS A 213 7.06 -36.66 -5.74
C LYS A 213 7.16 -35.54 -4.70
N ASN A 214 8.26 -34.79 -4.71
CA ASN A 214 8.48 -33.71 -3.74
C ASN A 214 7.56 -32.50 -3.97
N ASN A 215 7.08 -32.30 -5.21
CA ASN A 215 6.26 -31.16 -5.60
C ASN A 215 4.78 -31.53 -5.83
N GLU A 216 4.34 -32.69 -5.32
CA GLU A 216 2.96 -33.18 -5.43
C GLU A 216 2.43 -33.16 -6.88
N VAL A 217 3.26 -33.61 -7.82
CA VAL A 217 2.94 -33.74 -9.25
C VAL A 217 2.65 -35.21 -9.57
N SER A 218 1.62 -35.46 -10.38
CA SER A 218 1.29 -36.81 -10.86
C SER A 218 2.50 -37.48 -11.52
N PRO A 219 2.80 -38.77 -11.21
CA PRO A 219 3.91 -39.49 -11.85
C PRO A 219 3.77 -39.55 -13.38
N TYR A 220 2.52 -39.55 -13.88
CA TYR A 220 2.20 -39.61 -15.31
C TYR A 220 2.20 -38.25 -16.02
N ALA A 221 2.38 -37.14 -15.30
CA ALA A 221 2.40 -35.81 -15.92
C ALA A 221 3.59 -35.65 -16.87
N GLY A 222 3.31 -35.20 -18.09
CA GLY A 222 4.33 -34.78 -19.05
C GLY A 222 4.95 -33.42 -18.68
N ALA A 223 6.01 -33.03 -19.39
CA ALA A 223 6.71 -31.77 -19.13
C ALA A 223 5.79 -30.53 -19.33
N LYS A 224 4.92 -30.56 -20.34
CA LYS A 224 3.94 -29.52 -20.59
C LYS A 224 2.85 -29.45 -19.52
N ASP A 225 2.37 -30.61 -19.03
CA ASP A 225 1.33 -30.67 -17.99
C ASP A 225 1.79 -30.00 -16.69
N ILE A 226 3.09 -30.07 -16.38
CA ILE A 226 3.69 -29.39 -15.23
C ILE A 226 3.54 -27.88 -15.35
N LEU A 227 3.83 -27.31 -16.53
CA LEU A 227 3.66 -25.88 -16.75
C LEU A 227 2.18 -25.47 -16.63
N ILE A 228 1.27 -26.23 -17.24
CA ILE A 228 -0.17 -25.96 -17.18
C ILE A 228 -0.68 -26.00 -15.72
N LYS A 229 -0.24 -26.97 -14.92
CA LYS A 229 -0.60 -27.05 -13.49
C LYS A 229 -0.28 -25.74 -12.78
N TYR A 230 0.98 -25.29 -12.84
CA TYR A 230 1.37 -24.10 -12.09
C TYR A 230 0.77 -22.81 -12.65
N ILE A 231 0.62 -22.68 -13.97
CA ILE A 231 -0.05 -21.50 -14.57
C ILE A 231 -1.51 -21.41 -14.10
N LYS A 232 -2.22 -22.54 -13.96
CA LYS A 232 -3.59 -22.57 -13.44
C LYS A 232 -3.69 -22.33 -11.94
N GLU A 233 -2.65 -22.66 -11.19
CA GLU A 233 -2.57 -22.37 -9.74
C GLU A 233 -2.28 -20.88 -9.47
N ASP A 234 -1.73 -20.16 -10.47
CA ASP A 234 -1.30 -18.77 -10.33
C ASP A 234 -1.40 -18.00 -11.66
N SER A 235 -2.54 -17.33 -11.86
CA SER A 235 -2.88 -16.57 -13.07
C SER A 235 -1.90 -15.42 -13.38
N THR A 236 -1.12 -14.97 -12.40
CA THR A 236 -0.09 -13.96 -12.64
C THR A 236 1.06 -14.47 -13.52
N ILE A 237 1.30 -15.79 -13.56
CA ILE A 237 2.24 -16.40 -14.49
C ILE A 237 1.73 -16.22 -15.92
N LEU A 238 0.43 -16.42 -16.15
CA LEU A 238 -0.18 -16.18 -17.45
C LEU A 238 -0.03 -14.72 -17.86
N ARG A 239 -0.24 -13.78 -16.93
CA ARG A 239 0.01 -12.35 -17.16
C ARG A 239 1.46 -12.06 -17.56
N LYS A 240 2.45 -12.65 -16.87
CA LYS A 240 3.88 -12.55 -17.25
C LYS A 240 4.17 -13.13 -18.63
N MET A 241 3.54 -14.24 -19.00
CA MET A 241 3.70 -14.84 -20.33
C MET A 241 3.24 -13.87 -21.42
N ILE A 242 2.07 -13.26 -21.24
CA ILE A 242 1.50 -12.32 -22.21
C ILE A 242 2.02 -10.89 -22.06
N ASP A 243 2.97 -10.62 -21.16
CA ASP A 243 3.62 -9.31 -21.07
C ASP A 243 4.64 -9.09 -22.20
N HIS A 244 5.11 -10.18 -22.79
CA HIS A 244 6.00 -10.07 -23.93
C HIS A 244 5.21 -9.63 -25.17
N SER A 245 5.69 -8.63 -25.88
CA SER A 245 5.00 -8.06 -27.06
C SER A 245 4.75 -9.08 -28.16
N ILE A 246 5.64 -10.06 -28.34
CA ILE A 246 5.40 -11.17 -29.28
C ILE A 246 4.32 -12.11 -28.75
N ALA A 247 4.34 -12.44 -27.46
CA ALA A 247 3.32 -13.29 -26.86
C ALA A 247 1.93 -12.64 -26.98
N ARG A 248 1.80 -11.32 -26.76
CA ARG A 248 0.53 -10.61 -26.99
C ARG A 248 0.00 -10.81 -28.39
N LYS A 249 0.87 -10.68 -29.40
CA LYS A 249 0.49 -10.89 -30.80
C LYS A 249 0.09 -12.33 -31.08
N LEU A 250 0.85 -13.30 -30.60
CA LEU A 250 0.56 -14.73 -30.77
C LEU A 250 -0.77 -15.12 -30.11
N VAL A 251 -1.02 -14.64 -28.89
CA VAL A 251 -2.30 -14.84 -28.19
C VAL A 251 -3.44 -14.16 -28.94
N TYR A 252 -3.26 -12.91 -29.40
CA TYR A 252 -4.27 -12.22 -30.20
C TYR A 252 -4.64 -12.99 -31.46
N ASP A 253 -3.66 -13.58 -32.13
CA ASP A 253 -3.88 -14.37 -33.35
C ASP A 253 -4.71 -15.63 -33.05
N ILE A 254 -4.44 -16.31 -31.93
CA ILE A 254 -5.29 -17.43 -31.44
C ILE A 254 -6.72 -16.94 -31.21
N LEU A 255 -6.89 -15.79 -30.55
CA LEU A 255 -8.23 -15.25 -30.27
C LEU A 255 -8.97 -14.90 -31.57
N VAL A 256 -8.31 -14.30 -32.55
CA VAL A 256 -8.92 -13.97 -33.85
C VAL A 256 -9.27 -15.24 -34.63
N GLU A 257 -8.38 -16.22 -34.69
CA GLU A 257 -8.61 -17.50 -35.37
C GLU A 257 -9.83 -18.24 -34.80
N LYS A 258 -10.02 -18.18 -33.48
CA LYS A 258 -11.17 -18.80 -32.79
C LYS A 258 -12.42 -17.91 -32.75
N GLY A 259 -12.36 -16.67 -33.24
CA GLY A 259 -13.47 -15.71 -33.14
C GLY A 259 -13.77 -15.25 -31.69
N LEU A 260 -12.77 -15.30 -30.81
CA LEU A 260 -12.83 -14.95 -29.39
C LEU A 260 -12.26 -13.55 -29.09
N SER A 261 -11.79 -12.80 -30.09
CA SER A 261 -11.21 -11.46 -29.88
C SER A 261 -12.20 -10.42 -29.34
N ALA A 262 -13.52 -10.69 -29.39
CA ALA A 262 -14.58 -9.80 -28.91
C ALA A 262 -14.42 -8.36 -29.46
N ASN A 263 -14.31 -7.36 -28.58
CA ASN A 263 -14.04 -5.95 -28.89
C ASN A 263 -12.56 -5.57 -28.71
N ILE A 264 -11.65 -6.53 -28.56
CA ILE A 264 -10.22 -6.31 -28.41
C ILE A 264 -9.57 -6.18 -29.79
N VAL A 265 -8.67 -5.21 -29.93
CA VAL A 265 -7.77 -5.00 -31.06
C VAL A 265 -6.34 -4.85 -30.55
N ILE A 266 -5.36 -4.99 -31.44
CA ILE A 266 -3.95 -4.78 -31.11
C ILE A 266 -3.43 -3.50 -31.76
N GLN A 267 -2.76 -2.66 -30.97
CA GLN A 267 -1.97 -1.55 -31.50
C GLN A 267 -0.51 -1.96 -31.57
N TYR A 268 0.08 -1.84 -32.76
CA TYR A 268 1.41 -2.38 -33.05
C TYR A 268 2.53 -1.63 -32.31
N ILE A 269 2.52 -0.30 -32.35
CA ILE A 269 3.43 0.57 -31.59
C ILE A 269 2.59 1.55 -30.78
N ALA A 270 2.88 1.66 -29.49
CA ALA A 270 2.21 2.61 -28.61
C ALA A 270 3.23 3.32 -27.72
N ILE A 271 2.97 4.59 -27.44
CA ILE A 271 3.72 5.34 -26.42
C ILE A 271 2.94 5.31 -25.11
N GLU A 272 3.53 4.69 -24.09
CA GLU A 272 2.92 4.39 -22.79
C GLU A 272 2.33 5.63 -22.10
N TYR A 273 3.03 6.77 -22.16
CA TYR A 273 2.53 8.03 -21.59
C TYR A 273 1.18 8.48 -22.15
N LYS A 274 0.88 8.19 -23.42
CA LYS A 274 -0.43 8.52 -24.03
C LYS A 274 -1.52 7.62 -23.45
N GLU A 275 -1.23 6.34 -23.25
CA GLU A 275 -2.15 5.37 -22.66
C GLU A 275 -2.43 5.66 -21.20
N ASP A 276 -1.38 5.96 -20.42
CA ASP A 276 -1.50 6.32 -19.00
C ASP A 276 -2.33 7.59 -18.81
N TYR A 277 -2.11 8.60 -19.66
CA TYR A 277 -2.94 9.80 -19.69
C TYR A 277 -4.42 9.48 -19.92
N LEU A 278 -4.74 8.67 -20.95
CA LEU A 278 -6.13 8.30 -21.25
C LEU A 278 -6.76 7.48 -20.12
N LYS A 279 -6.03 6.51 -19.57
CA LYS A 279 -6.45 5.70 -18.42
C LYS A 279 -6.77 6.58 -17.22
N GLN A 280 -5.89 7.52 -16.91
CA GLN A 280 -6.10 8.50 -15.86
C GLN A 280 -7.33 9.37 -16.11
N LYS A 281 -7.48 9.89 -17.33
CA LYS A 281 -8.61 10.74 -17.71
C LYS A 281 -9.94 10.01 -17.54
N ARG A 282 -10.01 8.74 -17.96
CA ARG A 282 -11.19 7.87 -17.80
C ARG A 282 -11.50 7.62 -16.33
N ALA A 283 -10.49 7.40 -15.50
CA ALA A 283 -10.67 7.21 -14.06
C ALA A 283 -11.24 8.47 -13.40
N LEU A 284 -10.71 9.65 -13.72
CA LEU A 284 -11.21 10.92 -13.20
C LEU A 284 -12.63 11.23 -13.70
N SER A 285 -12.94 11.01 -14.98
CA SER A 285 -14.27 11.29 -15.55
C SER A 285 -15.38 10.43 -14.93
N ARG A 286 -15.05 9.24 -14.43
CA ARG A 286 -16.00 8.37 -13.70
C ARG A 286 -16.38 8.94 -12.33
N ILE A 287 -15.50 9.74 -11.73
CA ILE A 287 -15.66 10.31 -10.39
C ILE A 287 -16.17 11.76 -10.47
N TYR A 288 -15.66 12.53 -11.42
CA TYR A 288 -15.91 13.95 -11.63
C TYR A 288 -16.53 14.16 -13.02
N PRO A 289 -17.86 14.34 -13.12
CA PRO A 289 -18.55 14.48 -14.42
C PRO A 289 -18.06 15.66 -15.26
N GLU A 290 -17.48 16.68 -14.63
CA GLU A 290 -16.90 17.87 -15.27
C GLU A 290 -15.58 17.56 -15.99
N VAL A 291 -14.91 16.46 -15.62
CA VAL A 291 -13.71 15.98 -16.30
C VAL A 291 -14.15 15.18 -17.53
N THR A 292 -13.86 15.72 -18.71
CA THR A 292 -14.22 15.11 -20.00
C THR A 292 -12.97 14.77 -20.79
N MET A 293 -13.06 13.94 -21.83
CA MET A 293 -11.89 13.66 -22.69
C MET A 293 -11.33 14.91 -23.39
N THR A 294 -12.11 15.99 -23.43
CA THR A 294 -11.77 17.26 -24.08
C THR A 294 -11.41 18.39 -23.11
N SER A 295 -11.62 18.22 -21.80
CA SER A 295 -11.30 19.27 -20.82
C SER A 295 -9.79 19.42 -20.64
N SER A 296 -9.34 20.65 -20.37
CA SER A 296 -7.93 20.93 -20.13
C SER A 296 -7.49 20.50 -18.73
N ALA A 297 -6.21 20.19 -18.54
CA ALA A 297 -5.67 19.86 -17.22
C ALA A 297 -5.87 21.00 -16.19
N LYS A 298 -5.85 22.25 -16.65
CA LYS A 298 -6.14 23.42 -15.80
C LYS A 298 -7.59 23.37 -15.31
N ASP A 299 -8.54 23.19 -16.22
CA ASP A 299 -9.96 23.15 -15.89
C ASP A 299 -10.28 21.97 -14.99
N ASP A 300 -9.70 20.81 -15.25
CA ASP A 300 -9.91 19.62 -14.43
C ASP A 300 -9.34 19.81 -13.03
N PHE A 301 -8.13 20.36 -12.89
CA PHE A 301 -7.56 20.66 -11.58
C PHE A 301 -8.45 21.64 -10.80
N ILE A 302 -8.90 22.71 -11.46
CA ILE A 302 -9.81 23.69 -10.87
C ILE A 302 -11.13 23.01 -10.44
N ASN A 303 -11.75 22.21 -11.30
CA ASN A 303 -13.02 21.56 -11.02
C ASN A 303 -12.91 20.54 -9.88
N ILE A 304 -11.83 19.75 -9.85
CA ILE A 304 -11.55 18.80 -8.78
C ILE A 304 -11.33 19.53 -7.45
N VAL A 305 -10.51 20.59 -7.43
CA VAL A 305 -10.26 21.38 -6.21
C VAL A 305 -11.53 22.05 -5.73
N LYS A 306 -12.29 22.71 -6.62
CA LYS A 306 -13.59 23.32 -6.32
C LYS A 306 -14.54 22.33 -5.65
N LYS A 307 -14.55 21.07 -6.12
CA LYS A 307 -15.46 20.03 -5.62
C LYS A 307 -15.02 19.41 -4.30
N VAL A 308 -13.71 19.25 -4.10
CA VAL A 308 -13.17 18.41 -3.01
C VAL A 308 -12.48 19.22 -1.91
N SER A 309 -11.66 20.20 -2.25
CA SER A 309 -10.64 20.73 -1.33
C SER A 309 -10.68 22.23 -1.07
N LEU A 310 -11.37 23.02 -1.91
CA LEU A 310 -11.37 24.50 -1.78
C LEU A 310 -11.81 24.95 -0.36
N LYS A 311 -12.86 24.34 0.18
CA LYS A 311 -13.35 24.67 1.52
C LYS A 311 -12.32 24.36 2.61
N ASN A 312 -11.86 23.11 2.67
CA ASN A 312 -10.87 22.67 3.66
C ASN A 312 -9.58 23.50 3.55
N PHE A 313 -9.23 23.91 2.33
CA PHE A 313 -8.05 24.72 2.07
C PHE A 313 -8.17 26.13 2.66
N LEU A 314 -9.32 26.79 2.54
CA LEU A 314 -9.53 28.10 3.14
C LEU A 314 -9.50 28.02 4.67
N GLU A 315 -10.05 26.95 5.26
CA GLU A 315 -10.07 26.70 6.71
C GLU A 315 -8.70 26.31 7.31
N THR A 316 -7.70 25.99 6.48
CA THR A 316 -6.39 25.53 6.98
C THR A 316 -5.45 26.68 7.33
N THR A 317 -4.48 26.38 8.17
CA THR A 317 -3.28 27.19 8.35
C THR A 317 -2.09 26.45 7.76
N ILE A 318 -1.19 27.18 7.12
CA ILE A 318 -0.02 26.61 6.44
C ILE A 318 1.21 27.34 6.92
N GLU A 319 2.24 26.62 7.31
CA GLU A 319 3.55 27.21 7.61
C GLU A 319 4.41 27.19 6.35
N ASP A 320 4.99 28.35 6.00
CA ASP A 320 5.97 28.44 4.92
C ASP A 320 7.35 27.94 5.36
N SER A 321 8.30 27.89 4.42
CA SER A 321 9.68 27.44 4.67
C SER A 321 10.47 28.30 5.66
N GLU A 322 9.99 29.50 5.98
CA GLU A 322 10.60 30.42 6.95
C GLU A 322 9.87 30.39 8.32
N GLY A 323 8.83 29.57 8.47
CA GLY A 323 8.02 29.42 9.68
C GLY A 323 6.90 30.45 9.83
N ASN A 324 6.57 31.23 8.78
CA ASN A 324 5.43 32.14 8.81
C ASN A 324 4.13 31.39 8.51
N LYS A 325 3.05 31.73 9.23
CA LYS A 325 1.72 31.14 9.02
C LYS A 325 0.95 31.88 7.94
N ILE A 326 0.76 31.23 6.80
CA ILE A 326 -0.15 31.61 5.72
C ILE A 326 -1.56 31.10 6.05
N ILE A 327 -2.55 31.97 5.89
CA ILE A 327 -3.98 31.63 6.03
C ILE A 327 -4.60 31.82 4.64
N PRO A 328 -4.86 30.75 3.87
CA PRO A 328 -5.41 30.87 2.52
C PRO A 328 -6.74 31.63 2.48
N GLY A 329 -7.56 31.49 3.52
CA GLY A 329 -8.76 32.30 3.73
C GLY A 329 -8.55 33.81 3.65
N LYS A 330 -7.46 34.32 4.23
CA LYS A 330 -7.15 35.76 4.20
C LYS A 330 -6.76 36.22 2.80
N VAL A 331 -5.95 35.43 2.10
CA VAL A 331 -5.55 35.74 0.73
C VAL A 331 -6.77 35.77 -0.17
N PHE A 332 -7.64 34.76 -0.06
CA PHE A 332 -8.90 34.69 -0.80
C PHE A 332 -9.79 35.92 -0.54
N LEU A 333 -9.99 36.28 0.73
CA LEU A 333 -10.76 37.46 1.14
C LEU A 333 -10.21 38.75 0.53
N SER A 334 -8.88 38.96 0.57
CA SER A 334 -8.25 40.12 -0.04
C SER A 334 -8.48 40.17 -1.55
N MET A 335 -8.36 39.04 -2.26
CA MET A 335 -8.63 38.98 -3.70
C MET A 335 -10.08 39.33 -4.06
N VAL A 336 -11.06 38.90 -3.24
CA VAL A 336 -12.47 39.28 -3.43
C VAL A 336 -12.65 40.79 -3.25
N GLN A 337 -12.06 41.35 -2.18
CA GLN A 337 -12.16 42.78 -1.87
C GLN A 337 -11.51 43.66 -2.95
N GLU A 338 -10.42 43.20 -3.57
CA GLU A 338 -9.77 43.89 -4.70
C GLU A 338 -10.66 44.01 -5.94
N LYS A 339 -11.63 43.09 -6.12
CA LYS A 339 -12.65 43.18 -7.18
C LYS A 339 -13.77 44.17 -6.85
N GLY A 340 -13.72 44.84 -5.70
CA GLY A 340 -14.69 45.85 -5.27
C GLY A 340 -15.93 45.29 -4.57
N ILE A 341 -15.88 44.03 -4.11
CA ILE A 341 -16.95 43.38 -3.37
C ILE A 341 -16.66 43.51 -1.86
N GLU A 342 -17.56 44.16 -1.13
CA GLU A 342 -17.47 44.27 0.32
C GLU A 342 -17.88 42.95 0.98
N VAL A 343 -16.92 42.27 1.59
CA VAL A 343 -17.15 41.00 2.29
C VAL A 343 -17.21 41.26 3.81
N PRO A 344 -18.35 41.02 4.48
CA PRO A 344 -18.54 41.24 5.92
C PRO A 344 -17.94 40.10 6.76
N ILE A 345 -16.70 39.71 6.49
CA ILE A 345 -16.00 38.61 7.17
C ILE A 345 -14.60 39.08 7.57
N GLU A 346 -14.25 38.88 8.83
CA GLU A 346 -12.90 39.00 9.36
C GLU A 346 -12.32 37.61 9.67
N ILE A 347 -11.01 37.45 9.47
CA ILE A 347 -10.32 36.17 9.66
C ILE A 347 -9.18 36.38 10.65
N GLU A 348 -9.16 35.59 11.72
CA GLU A 348 -8.16 35.61 12.78
C GLU A 348 -7.54 34.22 12.99
N LEU A 349 -6.40 34.18 13.68
CA LEU A 349 -5.71 32.93 14.02
C LEU A 349 -5.81 32.71 15.52
N ASP A 350 -6.23 31.51 15.95
CA ASP A 350 -6.25 31.14 17.35
C ASP A 350 -4.84 30.72 17.81
N GLU A 351 -4.20 31.53 18.65
CA GLU A 351 -2.86 31.29 19.19
C GLU A 351 -2.79 30.00 20.05
N SER A 352 -3.92 29.45 20.52
CA SER A 352 -3.96 28.28 21.42
C SER A 352 -4.15 26.93 20.71
N SER A 353 -4.82 26.92 19.55
CA SER A 353 -5.23 25.70 18.84
C SER A 353 -4.70 25.59 17.41
N SER A 354 -4.02 26.62 16.90
CA SER A 354 -3.59 26.71 15.49
C SER A 354 -4.75 26.54 14.49
N SER A 355 -5.96 26.95 14.86
CA SER A 355 -7.14 26.95 13.99
C SER A 355 -7.44 28.36 13.47
N VAL A 356 -8.06 28.43 12.29
CA VAL A 356 -8.49 29.68 11.66
C VAL A 356 -9.90 30.02 12.13
N ILE A 357 -10.08 31.20 12.69
CA ILE A 357 -11.39 31.70 13.16
C ILE A 357 -11.91 32.70 12.13
N TYR A 358 -13.10 32.43 11.61
CA TYR A 358 -13.85 33.37 10.78
C TYR A 358 -14.90 34.07 11.66
N ARG A 359 -15.03 35.39 11.53
CA ARG A 359 -16.04 36.20 12.23
C ARG A 359 -16.83 37.03 11.23
N TYR A 360 -18.14 37.04 11.38
CA TYR A 360 -19.01 37.91 10.59
C TYR A 360 -19.05 39.33 11.18
N THR A 361 -18.96 40.35 10.34
CA THR A 361 -18.97 41.77 10.72
C THR A 361 -20.14 42.55 10.13
N GLY A 362 -21.07 41.87 9.46
CA GLY A 362 -22.23 42.48 8.80
C GLY A 362 -23.35 42.85 9.79
N SER A 363 -24.27 43.68 9.32
CA SER A 363 -25.39 44.22 10.11
C SER A 363 -26.68 43.38 10.05
N LYS A 364 -26.71 42.30 9.26
CA LYS A 364 -27.79 41.31 9.20
C LYS A 364 -27.56 40.18 10.22
N GLU A 365 -28.62 39.68 10.85
CA GLU A 365 -28.55 38.43 11.63
C GLU A 365 -28.40 37.25 10.64
N LEU A 366 -27.28 36.52 10.74
CA LEU A 366 -27.07 35.23 10.08
C LEU A 366 -27.78 34.11 10.85
N GLY A 367 -28.16 33.04 10.16
CA GLY A 367 -28.65 31.82 10.81
C GLY A 367 -27.53 31.17 11.63
N GLY A 368 -27.88 30.44 12.69
CA GLY A 368 -26.91 29.88 13.65
C GLY A 368 -25.88 28.88 13.09
N ASP A 369 -25.97 28.52 11.81
CA ASP A 369 -25.14 27.51 11.13
C ASP A 369 -24.51 27.97 9.80
N ASP A 370 -24.55 29.26 9.48
CA ASP A 370 -23.91 29.77 8.26
C ASP A 370 -22.38 29.63 8.35
N ASN A 371 -21.83 28.64 7.63
CA ASN A 371 -20.38 28.46 7.56
C ASN A 371 -19.79 29.67 6.81
N LEU A 372 -19.06 30.51 7.54
CA LEU A 372 -18.52 31.76 7.02
C LEU A 372 -17.50 31.56 5.89
N VAL A 373 -16.84 30.40 5.82
CA VAL A 373 -15.98 30.06 4.68
C VAL A 373 -16.81 29.75 3.45
N ASP A 374 -17.95 29.09 3.63
CA ASP A 374 -18.90 28.83 2.58
C ASP A 374 -19.52 30.13 2.02
N LEU A 375 -19.81 31.12 2.87
CA LEU A 375 -20.21 32.48 2.47
C LEU A 375 -19.07 33.22 1.77
N LEU A 376 -17.84 33.13 2.28
CA LEU A 376 -16.67 33.70 1.62
C LEU A 376 -16.50 33.15 0.20
N ILE A 377 -16.69 31.84 0.00
CA ILE A 377 -16.64 31.20 -1.32
C ILE A 377 -17.73 31.76 -2.25
N SER A 378 -18.96 32.04 -1.79
CA SER A 378 -20.02 32.58 -2.66
C SER A 378 -19.65 33.97 -3.18
N TYR A 379 -19.10 34.85 -2.33
CA TYR A 379 -18.53 36.12 -2.77
C TYR A 379 -17.37 35.92 -3.76
N GLY A 380 -16.57 34.87 -3.58
CA GLY A 380 -15.53 34.50 -4.55
C GLY A 380 -16.07 34.03 -5.91
N VAL A 381 -17.25 33.39 -5.94
CA VAL A 381 -17.98 33.06 -7.18
C VAL A 381 -18.48 34.35 -7.84
N GLU A 382 -19.13 35.24 -7.08
CA GLU A 382 -19.63 36.54 -7.57
C GLU A 382 -18.49 37.39 -8.18
N ALA A 383 -17.34 37.37 -7.52
CA ALA A 383 -16.13 38.06 -7.97
C ALA A 383 -15.43 37.40 -9.17
N ASP A 384 -15.84 36.19 -9.56
CA ASP A 384 -15.19 35.33 -10.56
C ASP A 384 -13.69 35.11 -10.27
N ILE A 385 -13.31 34.96 -8.99
CA ILE A 385 -11.90 34.82 -8.58
C ILE A 385 -11.47 33.39 -8.28
N ILE A 386 -12.37 32.41 -8.23
CA ILE A 386 -12.02 31.08 -7.73
C ILE A 386 -10.94 30.42 -8.60
N ALA A 387 -11.07 30.52 -9.92
CA ALA A 387 -10.06 29.98 -10.83
C ALA A 387 -8.73 30.73 -10.66
N ASP A 388 -8.78 32.06 -10.55
CA ASP A 388 -7.59 32.90 -10.35
C ASP A 388 -6.88 32.54 -9.04
N PHE A 389 -7.61 32.42 -7.93
CA PHE A 389 -7.06 32.04 -6.63
C PHE A 389 -6.45 30.63 -6.63
N ILE A 390 -7.14 29.64 -7.18
CA ILE A 390 -6.64 28.25 -7.22
C ILE A 390 -5.36 28.16 -8.06
N THR A 391 -5.24 29.01 -9.09
CA THR A 391 -4.12 28.97 -10.03
C THR A 391 -3.07 30.05 -9.79
N ASP A 392 -3.22 30.83 -8.73
CA ASP A 392 -2.26 31.84 -8.28
C ASP A 392 -0.91 31.18 -7.93
N GLU A 393 0.20 31.83 -8.30
CA GLU A 393 1.55 31.24 -8.18
C GLU A 393 1.95 30.97 -6.73
N ASP A 394 1.46 31.77 -5.79
CA ASP A 394 1.76 31.62 -4.36
C ASP A 394 0.82 30.61 -3.67
N ILE A 395 -0.31 30.28 -4.31
CA ILE A 395 -1.38 29.45 -3.74
C ILE A 395 -1.45 28.05 -4.35
N LYS A 396 -1.22 27.88 -5.65
CA LYS A 396 -1.49 26.62 -6.38
C LYS A 396 -0.78 25.39 -5.79
N TYR A 397 0.45 25.56 -5.28
CA TYR A 397 1.20 24.47 -4.64
C TYR A 397 0.61 24.07 -3.28
N LEU A 398 0.14 25.06 -2.53
CA LEU A 398 -0.52 24.84 -1.24
C LEU A 398 -1.86 24.13 -1.45
N VAL A 399 -2.60 24.51 -2.49
CA VAL A 399 -3.84 23.84 -2.90
C VAL A 399 -3.59 22.39 -3.27
N GLN A 400 -2.54 22.09 -4.05
CA GLN A 400 -2.19 20.73 -4.42
C GLN A 400 -1.83 19.88 -3.19
N ALA A 401 -1.06 20.43 -2.26
CA ALA A 401 -0.73 19.73 -1.01
C ALA A 401 -1.99 19.40 -0.19
N GLN A 402 -2.94 20.33 -0.11
CA GLN A 402 -4.22 20.09 0.55
C GLN A 402 -5.07 19.05 -0.18
N LEU A 403 -5.12 19.07 -1.52
CA LEU A 403 -5.83 18.08 -2.33
C LEU A 403 -5.31 16.65 -2.08
N LEU A 404 -3.98 16.50 -1.94
CA LEU A 404 -3.35 15.22 -1.58
C LEU A 404 -3.71 14.80 -0.15
N LYS A 405 -3.76 15.73 0.80
CA LYS A 405 -4.18 15.48 2.19
C LYS A 405 -5.65 15.03 2.28
N ASP A 406 -6.50 15.54 1.39
CA ASP A 406 -7.89 15.11 1.23
C ASP A 406 -8.03 13.77 0.48
N GLY A 407 -6.91 13.13 0.12
CA GLY A 407 -6.86 11.79 -0.46
C GLY A 407 -7.07 11.75 -1.98
N VAL A 408 -6.99 12.88 -2.67
CA VAL A 408 -7.16 12.97 -4.12
C VAL A 408 -5.84 13.34 -4.79
N ASN A 409 -5.36 12.48 -5.70
CA ASN A 409 -4.19 12.79 -6.53
C ASN A 409 -4.59 12.78 -8.02
N PRO A 410 -4.82 13.96 -8.63
CA PRO A 410 -5.20 14.05 -10.02
C PRO A 410 -4.01 13.88 -10.98
N ARG A 411 -2.78 13.63 -10.49
CA ARG A 411 -1.50 13.64 -11.23
C ARG A 411 -1.42 14.72 -12.32
N ILE A 412 -1.82 15.94 -11.96
CA ILE A 412 -1.63 17.13 -12.79
C ILE A 412 -0.46 17.89 -12.21
N SER A 413 0.56 18.13 -13.03
CA SER A 413 1.67 19.01 -12.68
C SER A 413 1.21 20.46 -12.78
N ILE A 414 1.64 21.26 -11.81
CA ILE A 414 1.33 22.69 -11.69
C ILE A 414 2.60 23.56 -11.67
N ALA A 415 3.76 22.94 -11.89
CA ALA A 415 5.07 23.58 -11.72
C ALA A 415 5.35 24.70 -12.74
N LYS A 416 4.76 24.60 -13.94
CA LYS A 416 4.81 25.62 -14.99
C LYS A 416 3.39 25.83 -15.51
N GLU A 417 3.07 25.20 -16.63
CA GLU A 417 1.71 25.11 -17.13
C GLU A 417 1.00 23.88 -16.53
N PHE A 418 -0.30 24.03 -16.30
CA PHE A 418 -1.14 22.92 -15.86
C PHE A 418 -1.16 21.86 -16.96
N GLN A 419 -0.59 20.71 -16.67
CA GLN A 419 -0.52 19.62 -17.61
C GLN A 419 -0.47 18.29 -16.87
N TYR A 420 -1.13 17.28 -17.42
CA TYR A 420 -1.06 15.93 -16.87
C TYR A 420 0.40 15.45 -16.83
N VAL A 421 0.79 14.79 -15.74
CA VAL A 421 2.17 14.34 -15.52
C VAL A 421 2.65 13.48 -16.70
N ASP A 422 1.81 12.57 -17.19
CA ASP A 422 2.15 11.69 -18.31
C ASP A 422 2.31 12.46 -19.63
N MET A 423 1.49 13.49 -19.88
CA MET A 423 1.66 14.37 -21.04
C MET A 423 2.92 15.24 -20.95
N ASN A 424 3.30 15.72 -19.77
CA ASN A 424 4.59 16.39 -19.57
C ASN A 424 5.76 15.44 -19.82
N ASN A 425 5.65 14.19 -19.37
CA ASN A 425 6.64 13.16 -19.63
C ASN A 425 6.78 12.88 -21.13
N LEU A 426 5.65 12.84 -21.87
CA LEU A 426 5.63 12.72 -23.32
C LEU A 426 6.34 13.89 -24.02
N ILE A 427 5.96 15.14 -23.70
CA ILE A 427 6.57 16.35 -24.29
C ILE A 427 8.07 16.39 -24.01
N THR A 428 8.47 16.07 -22.76
CA THR A 428 9.87 16.01 -22.36
C THR A 428 10.61 14.92 -23.14
N PHE A 429 10.01 13.75 -23.30
CA PHE A 429 10.57 12.65 -24.06
C PHE A 429 10.74 13.00 -25.55
N TYR A 430 9.74 13.64 -26.16
CA TYR A 430 9.78 14.07 -27.56
C TYR A 430 10.85 15.13 -27.77
N THR A 431 10.85 16.17 -26.95
CA THR A 431 11.84 17.25 -26.98
C THR A 431 13.26 16.70 -26.81
N ALA A 432 13.47 15.83 -25.81
CA ALA A 432 14.77 15.24 -25.53
C ALA A 432 15.29 14.39 -26.71
N ASN A 433 14.40 13.78 -27.49
CA ASN A 433 14.73 12.92 -28.62
C ASN A 433 14.51 13.58 -29.99
N ARG A 434 14.26 14.89 -30.05
CA ARG A 434 14.02 15.65 -31.29
C ARG A 434 12.89 15.06 -32.14
N ILE A 435 11.84 14.56 -31.48
CA ILE A 435 10.63 14.06 -32.13
C ILE A 435 9.63 15.22 -32.24
N PRO A 436 9.05 15.50 -33.42
CA PRO A 436 7.98 16.48 -33.56
C PRO A 436 6.75 16.16 -32.68
N ASP A 437 6.14 17.20 -32.10
CA ASP A 437 5.00 17.05 -31.16
C ASP A 437 3.77 16.37 -31.78
N ASP A 438 3.61 16.46 -33.11
CA ASP A 438 2.51 15.89 -33.88
C ASP A 438 2.81 14.48 -34.44
N SER A 439 3.99 13.91 -34.16
CA SER A 439 4.36 12.58 -34.66
C SER A 439 3.47 11.46 -34.13
N THR A 440 3.09 10.54 -35.02
CA THR A 440 2.44 9.29 -34.62
C THR A 440 3.38 8.41 -33.80
N ASP A 441 2.84 7.36 -33.16
CA ASP A 441 3.65 6.44 -32.37
C ASP A 441 4.69 5.70 -33.24
N GLU A 442 4.32 5.36 -34.48
CA GLU A 442 5.20 4.75 -35.48
C GLU A 442 6.28 5.72 -35.98
N GLU A 443 5.91 6.97 -36.26
CA GLU A 443 6.87 8.00 -36.68
C GLU A 443 7.89 8.29 -35.58
N ALA A 444 7.42 8.42 -34.33
CA ALA A 444 8.27 8.60 -33.16
C ALA A 444 9.25 7.43 -32.99
N PHE A 445 8.80 6.19 -33.14
CA PHE A 445 9.66 5.00 -33.10
C PHE A 445 10.71 5.00 -34.23
N LYS A 446 10.30 5.36 -35.45
CA LYS A 446 11.22 5.45 -36.59
C LYS A 446 12.30 6.52 -36.37
N ILE A 447 11.91 7.73 -35.94
CA ILE A 447 12.84 8.82 -35.63
C ILE A 447 13.85 8.40 -34.55
N LEU A 448 13.40 7.64 -33.54
CA LEU A 448 14.32 7.10 -32.53
C LEU A 448 15.32 6.13 -33.12
N ARG A 449 14.91 5.20 -34.00
CA ARG A 449 15.84 4.31 -34.70
C ARG A 449 16.87 5.09 -35.52
N GLU A 450 16.41 6.08 -36.28
CA GLU A 450 17.27 6.95 -37.08
C GLU A 450 18.26 7.75 -36.20
N ASN A 451 17.80 8.32 -35.09
CA ASN A 451 18.65 9.07 -34.16
C ASN A 451 19.82 8.23 -33.61
N TYR A 452 19.62 6.93 -33.44
CA TYR A 452 20.64 6.01 -32.93
C TYR A 452 21.27 5.12 -34.01
N ASP A 453 21.05 5.39 -35.31
CA ASP A 453 21.56 4.60 -36.45
C ASP A 453 21.31 3.08 -36.27
N ILE A 454 20.13 2.73 -35.78
CA ILE A 454 19.72 1.32 -35.63
C ILE A 454 19.27 0.81 -36.99
N ASP A 455 19.89 -0.27 -37.48
CA ASP A 455 19.59 -0.87 -38.78
C ASP A 455 18.09 -1.16 -38.94
N GLU A 456 17.51 -0.68 -40.05
CA GLU A 456 16.11 -0.89 -40.43
C GLU A 456 15.80 -2.37 -40.72
N SER A 457 16.81 -3.18 -41.04
CA SER A 457 16.65 -4.62 -41.31
C SER A 457 16.36 -5.45 -40.07
N LEU A 458 16.66 -4.91 -38.87
CA LEU A 458 16.39 -5.56 -37.59
C LEU A 458 14.90 -5.56 -37.28
N SER A 459 14.46 -6.57 -36.52
CA SER A 459 13.08 -6.61 -36.04
C SER A 459 12.79 -5.43 -35.11
N ASP A 460 11.53 -4.96 -35.10
CA ASP A 460 11.12 -3.87 -34.20
C ASP A 460 11.30 -4.26 -32.72
N PHE A 461 11.26 -5.56 -32.41
CA PHE A 461 11.57 -6.09 -31.08
C PHE A 461 13.02 -5.84 -30.68
N GLU A 462 13.98 -6.22 -31.53
CA GLU A 462 15.41 -5.98 -31.29
C GLU A 462 15.71 -4.48 -31.23
N ALA A 463 15.16 -3.71 -32.17
CA ALA A 463 15.34 -2.26 -32.21
C ALA A 463 14.83 -1.58 -30.93
N ARG A 464 13.64 -1.95 -30.44
CA ARG A 464 13.12 -1.45 -29.16
C ARG A 464 14.08 -1.77 -28.00
N LYS A 465 14.60 -3.00 -27.93
CA LYS A 465 15.53 -3.38 -26.86
C LYS A 465 16.84 -2.60 -26.94
N MET A 466 17.36 -2.33 -28.14
CA MET A 466 18.55 -1.46 -28.30
C MET A 466 18.28 -0.03 -27.81
N LEU A 467 17.07 0.49 -28.05
CA LEU A 467 16.68 1.80 -27.54
C LEU A 467 16.65 1.85 -26.00
N ILE A 468 16.38 0.74 -25.30
CA ILE A 468 16.48 0.67 -23.83
C ILE A 468 17.91 1.00 -23.38
N LEU A 469 18.92 0.33 -23.96
CA LEU A 469 20.32 0.54 -23.59
C LEU A 469 20.79 1.97 -23.92
N HIS A 470 20.38 2.52 -25.07
CA HIS A 470 20.67 3.91 -25.43
C HIS A 470 19.99 4.90 -24.47
N ASN A 471 18.75 4.64 -24.08
CA ASN A 471 18.02 5.47 -23.10
C ASN A 471 18.73 5.49 -21.74
N GLN A 472 19.18 4.34 -21.25
CA GLN A 472 19.94 4.22 -20.00
C GLN A 472 21.24 5.05 -20.04
N LEU A 473 22.03 4.92 -21.12
CA LEU A 473 23.25 5.72 -21.30
C LEU A 473 22.97 7.23 -21.39
N LYS A 474 21.87 7.61 -22.03
CA LYS A 474 21.47 9.02 -22.16
C LYS A 474 21.12 9.63 -20.81
N LYS A 475 20.34 8.92 -19.98
CA LYS A 475 19.92 9.37 -18.64
C LYS A 475 21.11 9.66 -17.70
N GLN A 476 22.25 8.99 -17.87
CA GLN A 476 23.44 9.24 -17.04
C GLN A 476 24.04 10.66 -17.16
N GLY A 477 23.68 11.45 -18.19
CA GLY A 477 24.14 12.84 -18.29
C GLY A 477 25.68 12.98 -18.18
N TYR A 478 26.14 13.81 -17.25
CA TYR A 478 27.54 14.11 -16.93
C TYR A 478 28.21 13.13 -15.94
N LEU A 479 27.50 12.10 -15.48
CA LEU A 479 28.02 11.04 -14.60
C LEU A 479 28.54 9.84 -15.41
N ALA A 480 29.25 10.10 -16.51
CA ALA A 480 29.71 9.05 -17.44
C ALA A 480 30.69 8.05 -16.81
N TYR A 481 31.37 8.44 -15.73
CA TYR A 481 32.31 7.64 -14.94
C TYR A 481 31.64 6.65 -13.96
N THR A 482 30.31 6.73 -13.78
CA THR A 482 29.57 5.83 -12.89
C THR A 482 29.00 4.65 -13.70
N PRO A 483 29.26 3.39 -13.30
CA PRO A 483 28.69 2.22 -13.97
C PRO A 483 27.16 2.19 -13.89
N ILE A 484 26.52 1.69 -14.94
CA ILE A 484 25.08 1.44 -14.99
C ILE A 484 24.84 -0.06 -14.92
N ASN A 485 24.22 -0.55 -13.86
CA ASN A 485 23.77 -1.93 -13.76
C ASN A 485 22.55 -2.13 -14.68
N ILE A 486 22.66 -3.02 -15.66
CA ILE A 486 21.58 -3.29 -16.63
C ILE A 486 20.78 -4.53 -16.26
N ALA A 487 21.50 -5.61 -15.94
CA ALA A 487 20.92 -6.92 -15.68
C ALA A 487 21.62 -7.54 -14.47
N TYR A 488 20.83 -8.15 -13.58
CA TYR A 488 21.29 -8.85 -12.39
C TYR A 488 20.96 -10.34 -12.51
N GLY A 489 21.67 -11.19 -11.76
CA GLY A 489 21.32 -12.61 -11.63
C GLY A 489 21.61 -13.43 -12.89
N ILE A 490 22.60 -13.02 -13.68
CA ILE A 490 22.94 -13.65 -14.96
C ILE A 490 23.52 -15.04 -14.69
N LYS A 491 23.08 -16.06 -15.44
CA LYS A 491 23.59 -17.44 -15.28
C LYS A 491 25.06 -17.53 -15.68
N ASP A 492 25.81 -18.41 -15.02
CA ASP A 492 27.24 -18.65 -15.31
C ASP A 492 27.51 -18.93 -16.79
N SER A 493 26.62 -19.67 -17.46
CA SER A 493 26.72 -19.95 -18.90
C SER A 493 26.61 -18.68 -19.75
N THR A 494 25.75 -17.74 -19.35
CA THR A 494 25.53 -16.46 -20.04
C THR A 494 26.68 -15.52 -19.75
N VAL A 495 27.22 -15.51 -18.52
CA VAL A 495 28.46 -14.80 -18.17
C VAL A 495 29.60 -15.28 -19.07
N ALA A 496 29.79 -16.59 -19.22
CA ALA A 496 30.82 -17.15 -20.09
C ALA A 496 30.63 -16.73 -21.55
N LYS A 497 29.40 -16.75 -22.08
CA LYS A 497 29.10 -16.27 -23.45
C LYS A 497 29.39 -14.78 -23.62
N ILE A 498 29.07 -13.96 -22.62
CA ILE A 498 29.33 -12.51 -22.63
C ILE A 498 30.84 -12.25 -22.57
N GLU A 499 31.57 -12.94 -21.68
CA GLU A 499 33.03 -12.81 -21.59
C GLU A 499 33.74 -13.37 -22.82
N GLU A 500 33.19 -14.36 -23.52
CA GLU A 500 33.77 -14.85 -24.79
C GLU A 500 33.51 -13.88 -25.95
N SER A 501 32.27 -13.40 -26.09
CA SER A 501 31.84 -12.64 -27.27
C SER A 501 32.09 -11.13 -27.16
N LEU A 502 32.12 -10.59 -25.93
CA LEU A 502 32.16 -9.15 -25.66
C LEU A 502 33.33 -8.72 -24.77
N ALA A 503 34.28 -9.61 -24.40
CA ALA A 503 35.42 -9.23 -23.54
C ALA A 503 36.26 -8.09 -24.10
N ASP A 504 36.45 -8.05 -25.42
CA ASP A 504 37.27 -7.03 -26.08
C ASP A 504 36.49 -5.73 -26.34
N ILE A 505 35.19 -5.68 -26.04
CA ILE A 505 34.36 -4.49 -26.24
C ILE A 505 34.49 -3.56 -25.02
N PRO A 506 35.13 -2.38 -25.16
CA PRO A 506 35.27 -1.44 -24.05
C PRO A 506 33.90 -0.93 -23.59
N GLY A 507 33.66 -1.02 -22.29
CA GLY A 507 32.50 -0.49 -21.60
C GLY A 507 31.30 -1.41 -21.39
N ILE A 508 31.39 -2.69 -21.77
CA ILE A 508 30.49 -3.75 -21.28
C ILE A 508 31.30 -4.65 -20.35
N LYS A 509 30.88 -4.78 -19.08
CA LYS A 509 31.60 -5.60 -18.10
C LYS A 509 30.64 -6.44 -17.28
N VAL A 510 31.10 -7.63 -16.89
CA VAL A 510 30.43 -8.42 -15.86
C VAL A 510 31.13 -8.16 -14.53
N SER A 511 30.35 -7.82 -13.52
CA SER A 511 30.80 -7.56 -12.15
C SER A 511 30.05 -8.48 -11.18
N VAL A 512 30.62 -8.68 -9.98
CA VAL A 512 29.94 -9.43 -8.91
C VAL A 512 29.48 -8.41 -7.88
N GLU A 513 28.17 -8.16 -7.84
CA GLU A 513 27.55 -7.21 -6.92
C GLU A 513 26.79 -7.95 -5.81
N PRO A 514 26.78 -7.44 -4.56
CA PRO A 514 25.91 -7.98 -3.52
C PRO A 514 24.47 -7.55 -3.78
N VAL A 515 23.59 -8.50 -4.05
CA VAL A 515 22.15 -8.26 -4.23
C VAL A 515 21.40 -8.71 -2.98
N ARG A 516 20.44 -7.91 -2.54
CA ARG A 516 19.57 -8.25 -1.40
C ARG A 516 18.82 -9.55 -1.69
N TYR A 517 18.72 -10.44 -0.72
CA TYR A 517 18.09 -11.74 -0.92
C TYR A 517 17.26 -12.14 0.29
N TYR A 518 16.03 -12.59 0.04
CA TYR A 518 15.06 -13.03 1.04
C TYR A 518 14.87 -14.56 0.89
N PRO A 519 15.58 -15.39 1.68
CA PRO A 519 15.59 -16.84 1.52
C PRO A 519 14.21 -17.51 1.63
N GLU A 520 13.32 -16.93 2.42
CA GLU A 520 12.01 -17.50 2.73
C GLU A 520 10.89 -16.98 1.81
N GLY A 521 11.25 -16.30 0.70
CA GLY A 521 10.30 -15.80 -0.30
C GLY A 521 9.27 -14.84 0.30
N THR A 522 8.00 -15.24 0.29
CA THR A 522 6.89 -14.42 0.80
C THR A 522 6.80 -14.34 2.32
N THR A 523 7.54 -15.19 3.04
CA THR A 523 7.44 -15.25 4.51
C THR A 523 7.95 -13.97 5.16
N ALA A 524 7.18 -13.45 6.11
CA ALA A 524 7.44 -12.19 6.82
C ALA A 524 7.53 -10.95 5.91
N ALA A 525 7.02 -10.99 4.67
CA ALA A 525 7.18 -9.91 3.70
C ALA A 525 6.73 -8.52 4.21
N HIS A 526 5.59 -8.43 4.89
CA HIS A 526 5.10 -7.16 5.45
C HIS A 526 5.89 -6.65 6.67
N ILE A 527 6.67 -7.53 7.31
CA ILE A 527 7.57 -7.18 8.41
C ILE A 527 8.89 -6.68 7.83
N LEU A 528 9.50 -7.47 6.94
CA LEU A 528 10.78 -7.16 6.32
C LEU A 528 10.66 -5.90 5.46
N GLY A 529 9.60 -5.81 4.65
CA GLY A 529 9.45 -4.79 3.63
C GLY A 529 10.28 -5.12 2.39
N TYR A 530 10.44 -4.13 1.52
CA TYR A 530 11.14 -4.29 0.24
C TYR A 530 11.98 -3.06 -0.11
N LEU A 531 12.87 -3.22 -1.10
CA LEU A 531 13.75 -2.16 -1.58
C LEU A 531 13.15 -1.44 -2.80
N GLY A 532 13.59 -0.21 -3.09
CA GLY A 532 13.18 0.47 -4.30
C GLY A 532 14.06 1.68 -4.61
N LYS A 533 13.96 2.17 -5.85
CA LYS A 533 14.68 3.36 -6.30
C LYS A 533 14.24 4.59 -5.55
N ILE A 534 15.18 5.50 -5.26
CA ILE A 534 14.88 6.84 -4.76
C ILE A 534 14.10 7.58 -5.86
N SER A 535 12.83 7.88 -5.62
CA SER A 535 11.95 8.43 -6.66
C SER A 535 11.00 9.51 -6.15
N GLN A 536 10.69 9.53 -4.86
CA GLN A 536 9.82 10.55 -4.29
C GLN A 536 10.64 11.81 -3.92
N PRO A 537 10.08 13.04 -4.04
CA PRO A 537 10.80 14.26 -3.72
C PRO A 537 11.40 14.29 -2.30
N ASN A 538 10.65 13.83 -1.30
CA ASN A 538 11.11 13.69 0.09
C ASN A 538 12.25 12.66 0.25
N GLU A 539 12.26 11.61 -0.56
CA GLU A 539 13.36 10.64 -0.59
C GLU A 539 14.60 11.23 -1.26
N ILE A 540 14.45 12.02 -2.32
CA ILE A 540 15.56 12.70 -2.99
C ILE A 540 16.24 13.67 -2.02
N GLU A 541 15.46 14.53 -1.37
CA GLU A 541 15.97 15.47 -0.36
C GLU A 541 16.69 14.72 0.77
N LYS A 542 16.01 13.77 1.43
CA LYS A 542 16.58 13.00 2.56
C LYS A 542 17.78 12.17 2.15
N TYR A 543 17.68 11.35 1.12
CA TYR A 543 18.71 10.36 0.81
C TYR A 543 19.81 10.94 -0.08
N ILE A 544 19.49 11.69 -1.14
CA ILE A 544 20.50 12.19 -2.07
C ILE A 544 21.13 13.47 -1.53
N GLU A 545 20.34 14.46 -1.12
CA GLU A 545 20.87 15.78 -0.75
C GLU A 545 21.47 15.77 0.66
N GLU A 546 20.77 15.22 1.66
CA GLU A 546 21.25 15.22 3.05
C GLU A 546 22.21 14.07 3.37
N LEU A 547 21.90 12.85 2.90
CA LEU A 547 22.64 11.63 3.26
C LEU A 547 23.59 11.12 2.15
N ASN A 548 23.73 11.87 1.05
CA ASN A 548 24.68 11.62 -0.04
C ASN A 548 24.57 10.20 -0.64
N TYR A 549 23.34 9.72 -0.85
CA TYR A 549 23.03 8.51 -1.61
C TYR A 549 23.20 8.78 -3.11
N SER A 550 23.55 7.73 -3.86
CA SER A 550 23.48 7.80 -5.31
C SER A 550 22.02 7.80 -5.75
N PRO A 551 21.62 8.55 -6.79
CA PRO A 551 20.27 8.47 -7.36
C PRO A 551 19.87 7.06 -7.82
N ASN A 552 20.85 6.21 -8.12
CA ASN A 552 20.62 4.82 -8.54
C ASN A 552 20.60 3.82 -7.37
N ASP A 553 20.81 4.26 -6.13
CA ASP A 553 20.78 3.38 -4.97
C ASP A 553 19.34 2.87 -4.71
N LEU A 554 19.25 1.60 -4.31
CA LEU A 554 18.03 1.03 -3.77
C LEU A 554 18.01 1.22 -2.26
N ILE A 555 16.92 1.80 -1.75
CA ILE A 555 16.66 2.04 -0.33
C ILE A 555 15.48 1.19 0.14
N GLY A 556 15.41 0.88 1.43
CA GLY A 556 14.20 0.33 2.03
C GLY A 556 12.99 1.25 1.83
N LYS A 557 11.88 0.70 1.34
CA LYS A 557 10.63 1.41 1.06
C LYS A 557 9.54 1.21 2.10
N THR A 558 9.53 0.04 2.73
CA THR A 558 8.59 -0.33 3.78
C THR A 558 9.26 -1.22 4.82
N GLY A 559 8.55 -1.53 5.91
CA GLY A 559 8.96 -2.52 6.90
C GLY A 559 10.29 -2.19 7.60
N ILE A 560 10.98 -3.24 8.07
CA ILE A 560 12.29 -3.13 8.72
C ILE A 560 13.35 -2.57 7.77
N GLU A 561 13.31 -2.92 6.47
CA GLU A 561 14.24 -2.37 5.48
C GLU A 561 14.20 -0.84 5.46
N GLU A 562 13.01 -0.23 5.46
CA GLU A 562 12.85 1.22 5.50
C GLU A 562 13.16 1.80 6.88
N SER A 563 12.57 1.21 7.93
CA SER A 563 12.63 1.79 9.27
C SER A 563 14.05 1.76 9.86
N PHE A 564 14.90 0.86 9.35
CA PHE A 564 16.30 0.72 9.75
C PHE A 564 17.28 0.88 8.58
N GLU A 565 16.90 1.58 7.50
CA GLU A 565 17.71 1.79 6.30
C GLU A 565 19.15 2.24 6.62
N GLN A 566 19.31 3.24 7.50
CA GLN A 566 20.64 3.75 7.88
C GLN A 566 21.49 2.73 8.65
N THR A 567 20.85 1.82 9.39
CA THR A 567 21.53 0.73 10.12
C THR A 567 21.97 -0.36 9.13
N LEU A 568 21.09 -0.69 8.17
CA LEU A 568 21.27 -1.79 7.23
C LEU A 568 22.17 -1.45 6.04
N ARG A 569 22.21 -0.22 5.53
CA ARG A 569 22.92 0.11 4.27
C ARG A 569 24.42 -0.21 4.28
N GLY A 570 25.07 -0.04 5.44
CA GLY A 570 26.53 -0.05 5.53
C GLY A 570 27.17 1.21 4.98
N LYS A 571 28.49 1.16 4.79
CA LYS A 571 29.28 2.26 4.22
C LYS A 571 29.89 1.81 2.91
N ASN A 572 29.45 2.42 1.82
CA ASN A 572 30.02 2.18 0.50
C ASN A 572 31.54 2.40 0.48
N GLY A 573 32.23 1.59 -0.32
CA GLY A 573 33.61 1.82 -0.66
C GLY A 573 33.72 3.02 -1.59
N VAL A 574 34.93 3.56 -1.74
CA VAL A 574 35.17 4.73 -2.59
C VAL A 574 36.40 4.49 -3.45
N ARG A 575 36.24 4.61 -4.76
CA ARG A 575 37.33 4.67 -5.73
C ARG A 575 37.49 6.11 -6.22
N LYS A 576 38.63 6.73 -5.93
CA LYS A 576 38.96 8.06 -6.44
C LYS A 576 39.53 7.94 -7.84
N VAL A 577 38.82 8.54 -8.79
CA VAL A 577 39.17 8.55 -10.21
C VAL A 577 39.45 9.96 -10.70
N GLU A 578 40.39 10.09 -11.63
CA GLU A 578 40.65 11.31 -12.39
C GLU A 578 39.76 11.27 -13.64
N VAL A 579 39.02 12.34 -13.92
CA VAL A 579 38.11 12.45 -15.08
C VAL A 579 38.34 13.73 -15.88
N ASP A 580 38.02 13.66 -17.17
CA ASP A 580 38.00 14.82 -18.07
C ASP A 580 36.70 15.66 -17.95
N SER A 581 36.61 16.75 -18.72
CA SER A 581 35.45 17.65 -18.77
C SER A 581 34.15 17.01 -19.27
N LEU A 582 34.23 15.86 -19.95
CA LEU A 582 33.10 15.08 -20.44
C LEU A 582 32.71 13.95 -19.47
N GLY A 583 33.46 13.79 -18.38
CA GLY A 583 33.23 12.79 -17.34
C GLY A 583 33.86 11.43 -17.65
N ASN A 584 34.79 11.33 -18.59
CA ASN A 584 35.47 10.07 -18.90
C ASN A 584 36.62 9.81 -17.93
N THR A 585 36.77 8.55 -17.51
CA THR A 585 37.82 8.13 -16.57
C THR A 585 39.19 8.10 -17.26
N THR A 586 40.19 8.73 -16.64
CA THR A 586 41.58 8.77 -17.10
C THR A 586 42.52 7.96 -16.20
N ASN A 587 42.34 7.96 -14.87
CA ASN A 587 43.17 7.18 -13.95
C ASN A 587 42.45 6.84 -12.63
N VAL A 588 42.87 5.76 -11.96
CA VAL A 588 42.41 5.38 -10.60
C VAL A 588 43.53 5.67 -9.61
N LEU A 589 43.26 6.52 -8.60
CA LEU A 589 44.27 7.00 -7.67
C LEU A 589 44.27 6.27 -6.33
N GLU A 590 43.09 5.98 -5.80
CA GLU A 590 42.90 5.41 -4.47
C GLU A 590 41.61 4.57 -4.44
N GLU A 591 41.62 3.45 -3.71
CA GLU A 591 40.43 2.63 -3.50
C GLU A 591 40.30 2.25 -2.01
N VAL A 592 39.14 2.57 -1.43
CA VAL A 592 38.72 2.21 -0.07
C VAL A 592 37.64 1.15 -0.18
N LYS A 593 37.81 0.02 0.51
CA LYS A 593 36.84 -1.08 0.47
C LYS A 593 35.55 -0.73 1.22
N PRO A 594 34.38 -1.23 0.77
CA PRO A 594 33.11 -1.08 1.48
C PRO A 594 33.13 -1.78 2.85
N ILE A 595 32.33 -1.25 3.78
CA ILE A 595 32.06 -1.83 5.10
C ILE A 595 30.58 -2.23 5.15
N PRO A 596 30.24 -3.50 5.45
CA PRO A 596 28.85 -3.92 5.54
C PRO A 596 28.04 -3.22 6.64
N GLY A 597 26.72 -3.21 6.47
CA GLY A 597 25.77 -2.69 7.48
C GLY A 597 25.69 -3.55 8.75
N ASP A 598 25.09 -2.98 9.79
CA ASP A 598 24.85 -3.67 11.05
C ASP A 598 23.70 -4.69 10.90
N ASN A 599 23.79 -5.80 11.63
CA ASN A 599 22.79 -6.86 11.62
C ASN A 599 21.66 -6.57 12.61
N ILE A 600 20.43 -6.89 12.23
CA ILE A 600 19.23 -6.74 13.05
C ILE A 600 18.68 -8.12 13.38
N TYR A 601 18.45 -8.38 14.67
CA TYR A 601 17.79 -9.57 15.16
C TYR A 601 16.37 -9.19 15.55
N LEU A 602 15.40 -9.84 14.91
CA LEU A 602 13.98 -9.63 15.16
C LEU A 602 13.49 -10.53 16.29
N THR A 603 12.37 -10.15 16.89
CA THR A 603 11.63 -10.97 17.86
C THR A 603 10.84 -12.10 17.20
N ILE A 604 10.69 -12.04 15.87
CA ILE A 604 10.00 -13.04 15.06
C ILE A 604 10.66 -14.41 15.21
N ASP A 605 9.82 -15.43 15.38
CA ASP A 605 10.18 -16.83 15.23
C ASP A 605 9.81 -17.29 13.82
N LEU A 606 10.81 -17.55 12.97
CA LEU A 606 10.58 -17.96 11.58
C LEU A 606 9.67 -19.20 11.45
N LYS A 607 9.81 -20.21 12.33
CA LYS A 607 9.00 -21.43 12.25
C LYS A 607 7.54 -21.12 12.60
N LEU A 608 7.33 -20.33 13.65
CA LEU A 608 6.00 -19.89 14.05
C LEU A 608 5.34 -18.99 12.99
N GLN A 609 6.12 -18.09 12.38
CA GLN A 609 5.67 -17.24 11.28
C GLN A 609 5.17 -18.07 10.09
N GLN A 610 5.95 -19.08 9.66
CA GLN A 610 5.56 -19.98 8.57
C GLN A 610 4.30 -20.78 8.92
N VAL A 611 4.19 -21.27 10.15
CA VAL A 611 2.96 -21.95 10.61
C VAL A 611 1.77 -20.99 10.58
N ALA A 612 1.93 -19.74 11.02
CA ALA A 612 0.87 -18.75 11.00
C ALA A 612 0.39 -18.42 9.57
N GLU A 613 1.33 -18.22 8.63
CA GLU A 613 1.04 -17.96 7.22
C GLU A 613 0.35 -19.16 6.55
N GLN A 614 0.88 -20.37 6.76
CA GLN A 614 0.30 -21.59 6.21
C GLN A 614 -1.08 -21.90 6.79
N ALA A 615 -1.26 -21.74 8.10
CA ALA A 615 -2.54 -21.94 8.76
C ALA A 615 -3.58 -20.92 8.28
N LEU A 616 -3.19 -19.66 8.06
CA LEU A 616 -4.05 -18.64 7.48
C LEU A 616 -4.46 -19.00 6.04
N LYS A 617 -3.49 -19.33 5.18
CA LYS A 617 -3.73 -19.74 3.78
C LYS A 617 -4.69 -20.93 3.70
N GLN A 618 -4.38 -22.01 4.43
CA GLN A 618 -5.21 -23.22 4.46
C GLN A 618 -6.63 -22.91 4.97
N THR A 619 -6.77 -22.01 5.95
CA THR A 619 -8.07 -21.58 6.46
C THR A 619 -8.88 -20.85 5.39
N LEU A 620 -8.27 -19.90 4.68
CA LEU A 620 -8.91 -19.15 3.60
C LEU A 620 -9.38 -20.08 2.47
N GLU A 621 -8.51 -20.97 1.98
CA GLU A 621 -8.83 -21.95 0.93
C GLU A 621 -9.97 -22.90 1.33
N ALA A 622 -9.91 -23.42 2.56
CA ALA A 622 -10.92 -24.34 3.06
C ALA A 622 -12.27 -23.65 3.30
N ILE A 623 -12.30 -22.39 3.74
CA ILE A 623 -13.54 -21.62 3.86
C ILE A 623 -14.13 -21.31 2.47
N SER A 624 -13.27 -20.91 1.52
CA SER A 624 -13.67 -20.51 0.16
C SER A 624 -14.21 -21.67 -0.68
N THR A 625 -13.88 -22.90 -0.31
CA THR A 625 -14.40 -24.13 -0.95
C THR A 625 -15.50 -24.82 -0.12
N GLY A 626 -15.77 -24.37 1.11
CA GLY A 626 -16.59 -25.12 2.07
C GLY A 626 -15.97 -26.48 2.44
N GLY A 627 -14.64 -26.57 2.36
CA GLY A 627 -13.84 -27.75 2.61
C GLY A 627 -13.53 -28.00 4.08
N THR A 628 -12.40 -28.66 4.34
CA THR A 628 -11.96 -29.05 5.70
C THR A 628 -10.54 -28.59 5.96
N TYR A 629 -10.36 -27.86 7.06
CA TYR A 629 -9.04 -27.60 7.64
C TYR A 629 -8.53 -28.89 8.27
N ARG A 630 -7.33 -29.33 7.89
CA ARG A 630 -6.71 -30.56 8.39
C ARG A 630 -5.61 -30.23 9.36
N SER A 631 -5.60 -30.93 10.50
CA SER A 631 -4.65 -30.62 11.57
C SER A 631 -4.40 -31.83 12.48
N PRO A 632 -3.17 -32.01 13.00
CA PRO A 632 -2.87 -32.99 14.05
C PRO A 632 -3.75 -32.83 15.29
N TRP A 633 -4.20 -31.61 15.58
CA TRP A 633 -5.00 -31.27 16.76
C TRP A 633 -6.52 -31.39 16.52
N GLY A 634 -6.90 -31.86 15.33
CA GLY A 634 -8.28 -32.18 14.96
C GLY A 634 -8.77 -31.40 13.75
N ASP A 635 -9.28 -32.14 12.77
CA ASP A 635 -9.88 -31.61 11.55
C ASP A 635 -11.13 -30.76 11.83
N TYR A 636 -11.32 -29.71 11.02
CA TYR A 636 -12.46 -28.81 11.12
C TYR A 636 -13.10 -28.57 9.76
N SER A 637 -14.33 -29.07 9.57
CA SER A 637 -15.09 -28.86 8.32
C SER A 637 -15.89 -27.56 8.37
N TYR A 638 -15.71 -26.73 7.36
CA TYR A 638 -16.42 -25.46 7.21
C TYR A 638 -17.78 -25.67 6.56
N GLY A 639 -18.76 -24.86 6.98
CA GLY A 639 -20.06 -24.77 6.31
C GLY A 639 -20.08 -23.66 5.26
N ILE A 640 -21.10 -23.69 4.40
CA ILE A 640 -21.36 -22.65 3.39
C ILE A 640 -22.27 -21.53 3.92
N ASN A 641 -22.34 -20.41 3.21
CA ASN A 641 -23.35 -19.39 3.46
C ASN A 641 -24.72 -19.90 2.97
N ARG A 642 -25.50 -20.45 3.89
CA ARG A 642 -26.84 -21.02 3.59
C ARG A 642 -27.83 -20.03 3.00
N ARG A 643 -27.69 -18.73 3.27
CA ARG A 643 -28.59 -17.69 2.72
C ARG A 643 -28.28 -17.40 1.25
N LYS A 644 -27.00 -17.50 0.87
CA LYS A 644 -26.52 -17.24 -0.50
C LYS A 644 -26.33 -18.51 -1.33
N GLY A 645 -26.41 -19.70 -0.73
CA GLY A 645 -26.29 -20.98 -1.42
C GLY A 645 -24.90 -21.33 -1.94
N ARG A 646 -23.85 -20.62 -1.47
CA ARG A 646 -22.45 -20.79 -1.89
C ARG A 646 -21.49 -20.79 -0.70
N PRO A 647 -20.25 -21.34 -0.85
CA PRO A 647 -19.16 -21.08 0.07
C PRO A 647 -18.92 -19.58 0.30
N TYR A 648 -18.18 -19.25 1.36
CA TYR A 648 -17.80 -17.86 1.69
C TYR A 648 -16.70 -17.37 0.73
N ILE A 649 -16.53 -16.05 0.57
CA ILE A 649 -15.48 -15.48 -0.33
C ILE A 649 -14.32 -14.99 0.55
N ALA A 650 -13.63 -15.93 1.19
CA ALA A 650 -12.56 -15.63 2.14
C ALA A 650 -11.20 -15.63 1.44
N ASN A 651 -10.85 -14.48 0.85
CA ASN A 651 -9.61 -14.33 0.08
C ASN A 651 -8.53 -13.51 0.83
N THR A 652 -8.91 -12.91 1.96
CA THR A 652 -8.06 -11.97 2.70
C THR A 652 -8.24 -12.14 4.21
N GLY A 653 -7.16 -11.98 4.96
CA GLY A 653 -7.17 -12.13 6.41
C GLY A 653 -5.81 -11.87 7.03
N ALA A 654 -5.76 -11.92 8.35
CA ALA A 654 -4.54 -11.72 9.12
C ALA A 654 -4.56 -12.49 10.44
N VAL A 655 -3.37 -12.81 10.93
CA VAL A 655 -3.15 -13.35 12.26
C VAL A 655 -1.85 -12.82 12.84
N VAL A 656 -1.86 -12.51 14.14
CA VAL A 656 -0.70 -12.01 14.87
C VAL A 656 -0.60 -12.73 16.21
N ALA A 657 0.62 -13.11 16.57
CA ALA A 657 0.97 -13.75 17.82
C ALA A 657 2.02 -12.91 18.55
N ILE A 658 1.78 -12.67 19.83
CA ILE A 658 2.69 -11.92 20.71
C ILE A 658 3.03 -12.74 21.95
N ASP A 659 4.21 -12.49 22.50
CA ASP A 659 4.56 -12.91 23.84
C ASP A 659 3.90 -11.98 24.86
N VAL A 660 3.09 -12.54 25.77
CA VAL A 660 2.31 -11.73 26.72
C VAL A 660 3.15 -11.17 27.86
N LYS A 661 4.34 -11.72 28.11
CA LYS A 661 5.23 -11.32 29.20
C LYS A 661 6.21 -10.24 28.76
N THR A 662 6.50 -10.13 27.46
CA THR A 662 7.49 -9.18 26.93
C THR A 662 6.89 -8.15 25.98
N GLY A 663 5.78 -8.46 25.30
CA GLY A 663 5.25 -7.65 24.20
C GLY A 663 5.97 -7.88 22.87
N GLU A 664 6.86 -8.87 22.81
CA GLU A 664 7.53 -9.27 21.57
C GLU A 664 6.52 -9.81 20.57
N VAL A 665 6.56 -9.32 19.32
CA VAL A 665 5.78 -9.90 18.23
C VAL A 665 6.50 -11.14 17.70
N LEU A 666 5.88 -12.30 17.82
CA LEU A 666 6.48 -13.59 17.49
C LEU A 666 6.16 -14.03 16.06
N ALA A 667 4.94 -13.70 15.61
CA ALA A 667 4.50 -13.88 14.24
C ALA A 667 3.47 -12.81 13.87
N SER A 668 3.51 -12.32 12.64
CA SER A 668 2.57 -11.37 12.07
C SER A 668 2.35 -11.70 10.59
N ALA A 669 1.26 -12.38 10.29
CA ALA A 669 0.89 -12.84 8.95
C ALA A 669 -0.30 -12.05 8.40
N SER A 670 -0.17 -11.57 7.16
CA SER A 670 -1.21 -10.91 6.38
C SER A 670 -1.31 -11.61 5.02
N TYR A 671 -2.54 -11.92 4.58
CA TYR A 671 -2.77 -12.61 3.32
C TYR A 671 -3.71 -11.82 2.39
N PRO A 672 -3.40 -11.74 1.08
CA PRO A 672 -2.21 -12.28 0.42
C PRO A 672 -0.91 -11.56 0.81
N ALA A 673 0.21 -12.26 0.69
CA ALA A 673 1.55 -11.70 0.82
C ALA A 673 2.18 -11.46 -0.57
N TYR A 674 3.38 -10.92 -0.59
CA TYR A 674 4.18 -10.68 -1.80
C TYR A 674 5.61 -11.18 -1.57
N ASP A 675 6.38 -11.40 -2.64
CA ASP A 675 7.78 -11.78 -2.53
C ASP A 675 8.67 -10.52 -2.60
N PRO A 676 9.40 -10.15 -1.53
CA PRO A 676 10.30 -9.00 -1.54
C PRO A 676 11.48 -9.15 -2.52
N ASN A 677 11.81 -10.37 -2.98
CA ASN A 677 12.85 -10.59 -3.99
C ASN A 677 12.51 -9.91 -5.33
N LEU A 678 11.22 -9.73 -5.65
CA LEU A 678 10.76 -8.99 -6.83
C LEU A 678 11.31 -7.56 -6.87
N PHE A 679 11.68 -7.01 -5.72
CA PHE A 679 12.14 -5.64 -5.55
C PHE A 679 13.65 -5.52 -5.37
N ALA A 680 14.35 -6.62 -5.10
CA ALA A 680 15.76 -6.62 -4.72
C ALA A 680 16.69 -6.01 -5.78
N THR A 681 16.29 -6.09 -7.05
CA THR A 681 17.02 -5.57 -8.21
C THR A 681 16.22 -4.51 -8.98
N GLY A 682 15.12 -4.02 -8.40
CA GLY A 682 14.09 -3.26 -9.10
C GLY A 682 13.00 -4.16 -9.68
N ILE A 683 11.74 -3.80 -9.43
CA ILE A 683 10.57 -4.57 -9.84
C ILE A 683 10.20 -4.28 -11.30
N SER A 684 9.75 -5.31 -12.02
CA SER A 684 9.16 -5.16 -13.36
C SER A 684 7.79 -4.49 -13.28
N ASN A 685 7.35 -3.81 -14.35
CA ASN A 685 6.02 -3.19 -14.38
C ASN A 685 4.91 -4.23 -14.20
N THR A 686 5.04 -5.43 -14.75
CA THR A 686 4.04 -6.48 -14.60
C THR A 686 3.98 -7.09 -13.21
N ASP A 687 5.13 -7.33 -12.58
CA ASP A 687 5.15 -7.74 -11.18
C ASP A 687 4.51 -6.66 -10.32
N TRP A 688 4.84 -5.39 -10.55
CA TRP A 688 4.24 -4.27 -9.83
C TRP A 688 2.73 -4.23 -9.98
N GLU A 689 2.20 -4.34 -11.21
CA GLU A 689 0.75 -4.36 -11.47
C GLU A 689 0.05 -5.55 -10.78
N SER A 690 0.68 -6.72 -10.72
CA SER A 690 0.12 -7.91 -10.08
C SER A 690 -0.09 -7.77 -8.57
N LEU A 691 0.53 -6.76 -7.94
CA LEU A 691 0.39 -6.46 -6.51
C LEU A 691 -0.80 -5.54 -6.19
N PHE A 692 -1.54 -5.10 -7.20
CA PHE A 692 -2.76 -4.32 -7.07
C PHE A 692 -4.00 -5.16 -7.35
N PRO A 693 -5.15 -4.83 -6.73
CA PRO A 693 -6.38 -5.57 -6.96
C PRO A 693 -6.89 -5.34 -8.38
N GLU A 694 -7.40 -6.40 -9.02
CA GLU A 694 -8.02 -6.34 -10.36
C GLU A 694 -9.15 -5.30 -10.42
N ASN A 695 -10.01 -5.26 -9.39
CA ASN A 695 -11.05 -4.25 -9.26
C ASN A 695 -10.74 -3.28 -8.10
N PRO A 696 -10.26 -2.05 -8.37
CA PRO A 696 -9.93 -1.10 -7.33
C PRO A 696 -11.15 -0.62 -6.53
N ASN A 697 -12.37 -0.77 -7.06
CA ASN A 697 -13.62 -0.41 -6.38
C ASN A 697 -14.07 -1.47 -5.36
N ASP A 698 -13.54 -2.70 -5.43
CA ASP A 698 -13.76 -3.69 -4.38
C ASP A 698 -12.89 -3.35 -3.16
N GLN A 699 -13.57 -2.94 -2.09
CA GLN A 699 -12.94 -2.57 -0.82
C GLN A 699 -12.36 -3.78 -0.07
N MET A 700 -12.74 -5.00 -0.46
CA MET A 700 -12.28 -6.26 0.15
C MET A 700 -11.44 -7.11 -0.78
N ALA A 701 -11.11 -6.60 -1.98
CA ALA A 701 -10.25 -7.31 -2.90
C ALA A 701 -8.87 -7.59 -2.27
N PRO A 702 -8.22 -8.71 -2.67
CA PRO A 702 -6.86 -9.03 -2.24
C PRO A 702 -5.88 -7.91 -2.60
N ARG A 703 -5.08 -7.47 -1.61
CA ARG A 703 -4.07 -6.41 -1.76
C ARG A 703 -2.73 -6.87 -1.17
N PRO A 704 -1.87 -7.54 -1.96
CA PRO A 704 -0.60 -8.09 -1.48
C PRO A 704 0.27 -7.12 -0.68
N LEU A 705 0.40 -5.86 -1.11
CA LEU A 705 1.24 -4.86 -0.43
C LEU A 705 0.62 -4.31 0.88
N TYR A 706 -0.64 -4.62 1.16
CA TYR A 706 -1.36 -4.03 2.29
C TYR A 706 -1.19 -4.88 3.56
N ASN A 707 -0.68 -4.26 4.63
CA ASN A 707 -0.47 -4.93 5.91
C ASN A 707 -1.75 -4.87 6.75
N ILE A 708 -2.57 -5.93 6.67
CA ILE A 708 -3.84 -6.01 7.40
C ILE A 708 -3.62 -5.94 8.92
N VAL A 709 -2.52 -6.50 9.43
CA VAL A 709 -2.21 -6.59 10.86
C VAL A 709 -2.13 -5.20 11.51
N THR A 710 -1.52 -4.22 10.82
CA THR A 710 -1.25 -2.88 11.37
C THR A 710 -2.10 -1.77 10.76
N GLN A 711 -2.66 -1.97 9.56
CA GLN A 711 -3.36 -0.90 8.83
C GLN A 711 -4.89 -1.03 8.84
N THR A 712 -5.44 -2.20 9.18
CA THR A 712 -6.90 -2.43 9.07
C THR A 712 -7.60 -2.36 10.42
N ALA A 713 -8.21 -1.21 10.71
CA ALA A 713 -9.10 -1.07 11.86
C ALA A 713 -10.56 -1.39 11.47
N ILE A 714 -11.14 -2.46 12.04
CA ILE A 714 -12.52 -2.88 11.77
C ILE A 714 -13.25 -3.33 13.04
N GLN A 715 -14.56 -3.49 12.95
CA GLN A 715 -15.40 -3.95 14.05
C GLN A 715 -14.91 -5.33 14.56
N PRO A 716 -14.62 -5.48 15.87
CA PRO A 716 -14.16 -6.74 16.48
C PRO A 716 -15.29 -7.74 16.78
N GLY A 717 -16.55 -7.29 16.71
CA GLY A 717 -17.71 -8.06 17.13
C GLY A 717 -17.60 -8.54 18.59
N SER A 718 -18.07 -9.76 18.86
CA SER A 718 -18.18 -10.28 20.23
C SER A 718 -16.86 -10.47 21.00
N VAL A 719 -15.70 -10.29 20.35
CA VAL A 719 -14.42 -10.21 21.08
C VAL A 719 -14.41 -8.99 22.02
N TYR A 720 -15.12 -7.92 21.68
CA TYR A 720 -15.18 -6.71 22.50
C TYR A 720 -15.92 -6.88 23.84
N LYS A 721 -16.73 -7.94 23.98
CA LYS A 721 -17.55 -8.16 25.18
C LYS A 721 -16.75 -8.28 26.48
N MET A 722 -15.45 -8.58 26.40
CA MET A 722 -14.62 -8.63 27.61
C MET A 722 -14.32 -7.22 28.14
N VAL A 723 -14.21 -6.19 27.27
CA VAL A 723 -14.20 -4.77 27.69
C VAL A 723 -15.48 -4.46 28.46
N THR A 724 -16.65 -4.73 27.87
CA THR A 724 -17.93 -4.43 28.50
C THR A 724 -18.17 -5.21 29.79
N ALA A 725 -17.76 -6.48 29.84
CA ALA A 725 -17.84 -7.29 31.05
C ALA A 725 -16.92 -6.71 32.15
N LEU A 726 -15.67 -6.37 31.83
CA LEU A 726 -14.73 -5.80 32.77
C LEU A 726 -15.24 -4.46 33.31
N THR A 727 -15.79 -3.59 32.45
CA THR A 727 -16.46 -2.34 32.87
C THR A 727 -17.61 -2.61 33.86
N ALA A 728 -18.46 -3.61 33.63
CA ALA A 728 -19.54 -3.94 34.56
C ALA A 728 -19.02 -4.39 35.93
N LEU A 729 -17.99 -5.24 35.95
CA LEU A 729 -17.36 -5.73 37.17
C LEU A 729 -16.71 -4.59 37.97
N GLU A 730 -16.00 -3.69 37.29
CA GLU A 730 -15.37 -2.50 37.88
C GLU A 730 -16.38 -1.50 38.46
N LYS A 731 -17.60 -1.49 37.93
CA LYS A 731 -18.75 -0.73 38.48
C LYS A 731 -19.48 -1.46 39.61
N GLY A 732 -18.99 -2.61 40.04
CA GLY A 732 -19.48 -3.35 41.21
C GLY A 732 -20.51 -4.44 40.91
N LEU A 733 -20.70 -4.83 39.64
CA LEU A 733 -21.56 -5.98 39.32
C LEU A 733 -20.91 -7.25 39.84
N SER A 734 -21.62 -8.04 40.64
CA SER A 734 -21.11 -9.35 41.06
C SER A 734 -20.96 -10.26 39.84
N PRO A 735 -19.82 -10.97 39.67
CA PRO A 735 -19.62 -11.90 38.56
C PRO A 735 -20.61 -13.07 38.57
N ASN A 736 -21.22 -13.37 39.72
CA ASN A 736 -22.23 -14.41 39.88
C ASN A 736 -23.67 -13.91 39.69
N TYR A 737 -23.88 -12.60 39.51
CA TYR A 737 -25.20 -12.03 39.29
C TYR A 737 -25.79 -12.56 37.98
N LYS A 738 -26.96 -13.18 38.06
CA LYS A 738 -27.62 -13.81 36.92
C LYS A 738 -28.66 -12.90 36.30
N ILE A 739 -28.57 -12.71 34.99
CA ILE A 739 -29.57 -12.02 34.16
C ILE A 739 -30.29 -13.07 33.33
N GLN A 740 -31.62 -13.01 33.30
CA GLN A 740 -32.43 -13.87 32.45
C GLN A 740 -32.44 -13.36 31.01
N ASP A 741 -31.84 -14.11 30.08
CA ASP A 741 -31.93 -13.88 28.65
C ASP A 741 -33.36 -14.16 28.16
N MET A 742 -34.00 -13.13 27.63
CA MET A 742 -35.35 -13.18 27.06
C MET A 742 -35.33 -13.12 25.52
N GLY A 743 -34.17 -13.35 24.91
CA GLY A 743 -33.97 -13.55 23.48
C GLY A 743 -33.77 -12.27 22.67
N ARG A 744 -34.51 -11.20 22.96
CA ARG A 744 -34.36 -9.90 22.28
C ARG A 744 -34.80 -8.72 23.13
N VAL A 745 -34.19 -7.57 22.90
CA VAL A 745 -34.69 -6.27 23.39
C VAL A 745 -35.33 -5.52 22.21
N ASP A 746 -36.45 -4.85 22.47
CA ASP A 746 -37.22 -4.11 21.47
C ASP A 746 -37.04 -2.61 21.76
N ILE A 747 -36.37 -1.87 20.86
CA ILE A 747 -36.19 -0.42 20.97
C ILE A 747 -36.97 0.25 19.85
N GLY A 748 -38.11 0.84 20.19
CA GLY A 748 -39.09 1.31 19.20
C GLY A 748 -39.49 0.17 18.26
N ASN A 749 -39.28 0.35 16.95
CA ASN A 749 -39.57 -0.67 15.93
C ASN A 749 -38.39 -1.61 15.63
N ARG A 750 -37.23 -1.41 16.26
CA ARG A 750 -36.02 -2.22 16.02
C ARG A 750 -35.88 -3.32 17.07
N GLN A 751 -35.47 -4.50 16.61
CA GLN A 751 -35.22 -5.65 17.48
C GLN A 751 -33.73 -5.94 17.55
N PHE A 752 -33.18 -5.91 18.75
CA PHE A 752 -31.81 -6.30 19.05
C PHE A 752 -31.82 -7.72 19.60
N ARG A 753 -31.41 -8.66 18.76
CA ARG A 753 -31.59 -10.09 19.00
C ARG A 753 -30.31 -10.70 19.57
N CYS A 754 -30.49 -11.62 20.49
CA CYS A 754 -29.48 -12.60 20.84
C CYS A 754 -29.24 -13.56 19.65
N LEU A 755 -28.02 -14.08 19.52
CA LEU A 755 -27.68 -14.99 18.42
C LEU A 755 -28.54 -16.27 18.44
N ILE A 756 -28.74 -16.86 19.63
CA ILE A 756 -29.58 -18.05 19.81
C ILE A 756 -31.04 -17.78 19.38
N TRP A 757 -31.57 -16.60 19.67
CA TRP A 757 -32.91 -16.21 19.25
C TRP A 757 -33.03 -16.16 17.72
N THR A 758 -31.99 -15.65 17.05
CA THR A 758 -31.95 -15.58 15.58
C THR A 758 -31.87 -16.95 14.94
N ASN A 759 -31.17 -17.90 15.58
CA ASN A 759 -30.92 -19.23 15.04
C ASN A 759 -32.06 -20.22 15.33
N THR A 760 -32.68 -20.15 16.52
CA THR A 760 -33.64 -21.17 16.98
C THR A 760 -34.92 -20.61 17.58
N GLY A 761 -35.00 -19.28 17.81
CA GLY A 761 -36.07 -18.68 18.62
C GLY A 761 -35.96 -18.97 20.12
N GLY A 762 -34.85 -19.57 20.57
CA GLY A 762 -34.60 -19.88 21.99
C GLY A 762 -33.93 -18.74 22.76
N THR A 763 -33.59 -19.01 24.03
CA THR A 763 -32.84 -18.10 24.92
C THR A 763 -31.79 -18.88 25.72
N HIS A 764 -30.79 -18.20 26.30
CA HIS A 764 -29.80 -18.84 27.17
C HIS A 764 -30.27 -19.04 28.62
N GLY A 765 -31.51 -18.66 28.96
CA GLY A 765 -32.00 -18.72 30.34
C GLY A 765 -31.27 -17.75 31.27
N PHE A 766 -31.06 -18.13 32.54
CA PHE A 766 -30.32 -17.31 33.49
C PHE A 766 -28.82 -17.48 33.28
N VAL A 767 -28.15 -16.39 32.91
CA VAL A 767 -26.70 -16.37 32.67
C VAL A 767 -26.01 -15.33 33.56
N ASN A 768 -24.87 -15.69 34.13
CA ASN A 768 -23.92 -14.76 34.77
C ASN A 768 -22.85 -14.28 33.77
N VAL A 769 -21.84 -13.52 34.23
CA VAL A 769 -20.81 -12.96 33.34
C VAL A 769 -20.02 -14.06 32.61
N TYR A 770 -19.72 -15.17 33.30
CA TYR A 770 -18.97 -16.28 32.72
C TYR A 770 -19.77 -17.00 31.63
N GLU A 771 -21.04 -17.31 31.91
CA GLU A 771 -21.97 -17.94 30.98
C GLU A 771 -22.28 -17.01 29.80
N ALA A 772 -22.39 -15.69 30.03
CA ALA A 772 -22.60 -14.70 28.99
C ALA A 772 -21.41 -14.58 28.02
N LEU A 773 -20.17 -14.68 28.52
CA LEU A 773 -18.97 -14.75 27.69
C LEU A 773 -18.88 -16.09 26.94
N ARG A 774 -19.12 -17.22 27.64
CA ARG A 774 -19.15 -18.59 27.08
C ARG A 774 -20.08 -18.70 25.88
N ASP A 775 -21.34 -18.28 26.07
CA ASP A 775 -22.41 -18.41 25.07
C ASP A 775 -22.45 -17.21 24.12
N SER A 776 -21.61 -16.20 24.36
CA SER A 776 -21.61 -14.94 23.63
C SER A 776 -23.01 -14.27 23.63
N CYS A 777 -23.69 -14.25 24.77
CA CYS A 777 -25.08 -13.80 24.91
C CYS A 777 -25.23 -12.27 24.73
N ASN A 778 -25.70 -11.80 23.56
CA ASN A 778 -25.89 -10.36 23.33
C ASN A 778 -26.89 -9.73 24.32
N TYR A 779 -27.95 -10.45 24.70
CA TYR A 779 -28.98 -9.93 25.59
C TYR A 779 -28.44 -9.49 26.95
N TYR A 780 -27.46 -10.23 27.49
CA TYR A 780 -26.79 -9.88 28.73
C TYR A 780 -26.13 -8.49 28.61
N PHE A 781 -25.34 -8.27 27.57
CA PHE A 781 -24.64 -6.99 27.33
C PHE A 781 -25.60 -5.84 27.00
N TYR A 782 -26.69 -6.12 26.29
CA TYR A 782 -27.77 -5.14 26.10
C TYR A 782 -28.41 -4.72 27.43
N THR A 783 -28.57 -5.67 28.35
CA THR A 783 -29.10 -5.40 29.69
C THR A 783 -28.14 -4.52 30.49
N LEU A 784 -26.83 -4.72 30.37
CA LEU A 784 -25.82 -3.86 31.00
C LEU A 784 -25.88 -2.41 30.51
N ALA A 785 -26.04 -2.21 29.19
CA ALA A 785 -26.21 -0.87 28.61
C ALA A 785 -27.48 -0.15 29.10
N MET A 786 -28.57 -0.90 29.28
CA MET A 786 -29.85 -0.33 29.73
C MET A 786 -29.92 -0.14 31.26
N GLY A 787 -29.17 -0.91 32.04
CA GLY A 787 -29.22 -0.89 33.51
C GLY A 787 -30.39 -1.67 34.13
N TYR A 788 -31.26 -2.25 33.30
CA TYR A 788 -32.38 -3.09 33.73
C TYR A 788 -32.74 -4.09 32.63
N ASN A 789 -33.35 -5.21 33.01
CA ASN A 789 -33.85 -6.20 32.08
C ASN A 789 -35.19 -5.72 31.50
N GLN A 790 -35.20 -5.33 30.22
CA GLN A 790 -36.37 -4.69 29.58
C GLN A 790 -37.67 -5.52 29.69
N LYS A 791 -37.56 -6.85 29.64
CA LYS A 791 -38.74 -7.73 29.59
C LYS A 791 -39.32 -8.03 30.97
N SER A 792 -38.48 -8.12 31.99
CA SER A 792 -38.92 -8.39 33.37
C SER A 792 -39.07 -7.11 34.21
N GLY A 793 -38.48 -5.99 33.79
CA GLY A 793 -38.44 -4.74 34.55
C GLY A 793 -37.44 -4.73 35.71
N VAL A 794 -36.66 -5.81 35.90
CA VAL A 794 -35.72 -5.93 37.02
C VAL A 794 -34.51 -5.01 36.80
N ASN A 795 -34.28 -4.08 37.73
CA ASN A 795 -33.07 -3.27 37.79
C ASN A 795 -31.89 -4.13 38.26
N ILE A 796 -30.76 -4.06 37.55
CA ILE A 796 -29.58 -4.89 37.83
C ILE A 796 -28.51 -4.20 38.70
N GLY A 797 -28.76 -2.96 39.13
CA GLY A 797 -27.90 -2.19 40.03
C GLY A 797 -26.69 -1.51 39.37
N VAL A 798 -26.39 -1.86 38.12
CA VAL A 798 -25.28 -1.29 37.33
C VAL A 798 -25.78 -0.94 35.93
N GLN A 799 -25.41 0.25 35.45
CA GLN A 799 -25.62 0.67 34.06
C GLN A 799 -24.28 1.08 33.46
N ILE A 800 -24.03 0.61 32.23
CA ILE A 800 -22.84 0.97 31.44
C ILE A 800 -23.22 2.08 30.45
N SER A 801 -22.54 3.23 30.55
CA SER A 801 -22.61 4.32 29.59
C SER A 801 -21.53 4.19 28.51
N ILE A 802 -21.58 5.05 27.49
CA ILE A 802 -20.57 5.07 26.44
C ILE A 802 -19.21 5.57 26.96
N GLU A 803 -19.23 6.51 27.91
CA GLU A 803 -18.04 7.04 28.56
C GLU A 803 -17.30 5.95 29.35
N ASP A 804 -18.04 5.11 30.10
CA ASP A 804 -17.46 3.98 30.84
C ASP A 804 -16.74 3.00 29.89
N ILE A 805 -17.33 2.73 28.73
CA ILE A 805 -16.78 1.84 27.71
C ILE A 805 -15.55 2.45 27.05
N ALA A 806 -15.61 3.73 26.71
CA ALA A 806 -14.51 4.46 26.09
C ALA A 806 -13.31 4.56 27.04
N GLU A 807 -13.53 4.81 28.33
CA GLU A 807 -12.47 4.85 29.34
C GLU A 807 -11.79 3.48 29.47
N MET A 808 -12.57 2.41 29.64
CA MET A 808 -12.01 1.06 29.74
C MET A 808 -11.25 0.65 28.46
N SER A 809 -11.76 1.01 27.29
CA SER A 809 -11.08 0.75 26.01
C SER A 809 -9.73 1.47 25.92
N LYS A 810 -9.65 2.72 26.39
CA LYS A 810 -8.38 3.46 26.46
C LYS A 810 -7.38 2.79 27.39
N LYS A 811 -7.81 2.37 28.58
CA LYS A 811 -6.96 1.63 29.54
C LYS A 811 -6.37 0.37 28.90
N LEU A 812 -7.17 -0.34 28.12
CA LEU A 812 -6.76 -1.56 27.40
C LEU A 812 -6.00 -1.32 26.09
N GLY A 813 -5.64 -0.07 25.79
CA GLY A 813 -4.80 0.28 24.64
C GLY A 813 -5.50 0.31 23.28
N LEU A 814 -6.83 0.21 23.25
CA LEU A 814 -7.61 0.18 22.01
C LEU A 814 -7.76 1.56 21.34
N ASN A 815 -7.24 2.63 21.95
CA ASN A 815 -7.21 3.98 21.39
C ASN A 815 -5.84 4.39 20.83
N ASP A 816 -4.79 3.63 21.13
CA ASP A 816 -3.41 4.05 20.86
C ASP A 816 -2.74 3.13 19.84
N LYS A 817 -1.70 3.65 19.19
CA LYS A 817 -0.74 2.82 18.44
C LYS A 817 -0.03 1.86 19.41
N THR A 818 0.26 0.65 18.97
CA THR A 818 0.93 -0.38 19.79
C THR A 818 2.42 -0.11 20.00
N GLY A 819 3.01 0.71 19.14
CA GLY A 819 4.42 1.12 19.22
C GLY A 819 5.37 0.29 18.35
N ILE A 820 4.81 -0.55 17.46
CA ILE A 820 5.57 -1.40 16.54
C ILE A 820 6.55 -0.59 15.68
N GLU A 821 7.79 -1.07 15.50
CA GLU A 821 8.84 -0.35 14.76
C GLU A 821 8.74 -0.47 13.23
N ILE A 822 7.54 -0.22 12.69
CA ILE A 822 7.30 -0.06 11.24
C ILE A 822 6.79 1.36 11.00
N ASN A 823 7.63 2.19 10.38
CA ASN A 823 7.28 3.58 10.07
C ASN A 823 6.44 3.68 8.79
N ILE A 824 6.76 2.85 7.79
CA ILE A 824 6.07 2.83 6.50
C ILE A 824 5.62 1.41 6.14
N PRO A 825 4.30 1.16 5.95
CA PRO A 825 3.21 2.09 6.29
C PRO A 825 3.04 2.23 7.80
N ALA A 826 2.71 3.44 8.25
CA ALA A 826 2.50 3.68 9.67
C ALA A 826 1.27 2.92 10.20
N GLU A 827 1.39 2.41 11.43
CA GLU A 827 0.28 1.78 12.14
C GLU A 827 -0.92 2.74 12.26
N VAL A 828 -2.12 2.21 12.03
CA VAL A 828 -3.40 2.89 12.26
C VAL A 828 -3.91 2.56 13.66
N SER A 829 -4.43 3.56 14.37
CA SER A 829 -5.25 3.33 15.57
C SER A 829 -6.72 3.45 15.20
N GLY A 830 -7.51 2.43 15.53
CA GLY A 830 -8.94 2.44 15.22
C GLY A 830 -9.78 3.40 16.08
N GLY A 831 -9.27 3.77 17.26
CA GLY A 831 -9.89 4.74 18.17
C GLY A 831 -11.08 4.19 18.96
N VAL A 832 -11.58 4.97 19.92
CA VAL A 832 -12.76 4.60 20.72
C VAL A 832 -14.08 5.13 20.14
N PRO A 833 -15.21 4.46 20.44
CA PRO A 833 -16.53 4.97 20.15
C PRO A 833 -16.74 6.39 20.71
N ASP A 834 -17.06 7.34 19.82
CA ASP A 834 -17.24 8.75 20.16
C ASP A 834 -18.54 9.30 19.53
N PRO A 835 -19.51 9.73 20.36
CA PRO A 835 -20.74 10.38 19.90
C PRO A 835 -20.52 11.58 18.97
N GLN A 836 -19.52 12.42 19.25
CA GLN A 836 -19.25 13.61 18.44
C GLN A 836 -18.77 13.22 17.04
N ARG A 837 -17.90 12.20 16.96
CA ARG A 837 -17.43 11.66 15.69
C ARG A 837 -18.57 11.10 14.82
N LYS A 838 -19.60 10.52 15.45
CA LYS A 838 -20.82 10.08 14.75
C LYS A 838 -21.59 11.25 14.15
N VAL A 839 -21.78 12.32 14.90
CA VAL A 839 -22.43 13.56 14.42
C VAL A 839 -21.66 14.14 13.23
N ILE A 840 -20.34 14.31 13.38
CA ILE A 840 -19.45 14.82 12.33
C ILE A 840 -19.57 13.99 11.04
N ASN A 841 -19.46 12.66 11.15
CA ASN A 841 -19.56 11.76 10.00
C ASN A 841 -20.95 11.79 9.34
N THR A 842 -22.02 11.92 10.15
CA THR A 842 -23.40 11.98 9.64
C THR A 842 -23.67 13.27 8.90
N LYS A 843 -23.18 14.41 9.42
CA LYS A 843 -23.22 15.70 8.73
C LYS A 843 -22.49 15.65 7.40
N ALA A 844 -21.25 15.13 7.39
CA ALA A 844 -20.48 14.96 6.17
C ALA A 844 -21.21 14.08 5.14
N SER A 845 -21.85 13.01 5.59
CA SER A 845 -22.64 12.10 4.75
C SER A 845 -23.90 12.77 4.19
N LEU A 846 -24.67 13.49 5.02
CA LEU A 846 -25.86 14.23 4.61
C LEU A 846 -25.49 15.32 3.60
N LYS A 847 -24.46 16.12 3.90
CA LYS A 847 -23.94 17.15 3.00
C LYS A 847 -23.51 16.55 1.66
N SER A 848 -22.80 15.41 1.66
CA SER A 848 -22.44 14.69 0.43
C SER A 848 -23.65 14.17 -0.35
N TYR A 849 -24.70 13.69 0.32
CA TYR A 849 -25.92 13.22 -0.33
C TYR A 849 -26.71 14.37 -0.95
N LEU A 850 -26.93 15.45 -0.20
CA LEU A 850 -27.66 16.62 -0.69
C LEU A 850 -26.90 17.27 -1.85
N ASN A 851 -25.57 17.40 -1.74
CA ASN A 851 -24.74 17.92 -2.84
C ASN A 851 -24.87 17.15 -4.15
N ARG A 852 -25.21 15.84 -4.11
CA ARG A 852 -25.40 15.01 -5.29
C ARG A 852 -26.82 15.03 -5.84
N ASN A 853 -27.82 15.34 -5.01
CA ASN A 853 -29.21 15.04 -5.34
C ASN A 853 -30.17 16.23 -5.16
N ILE A 854 -29.82 17.29 -4.43
CA ILE A 854 -30.80 18.31 -4.02
C ILE A 854 -31.50 19.00 -5.20
N ASP A 855 -30.79 19.16 -6.32
CA ASP A 855 -31.28 19.79 -7.55
C ASP A 855 -32.51 19.10 -8.13
N THR A 856 -32.58 17.78 -7.98
CA THR A 856 -33.70 16.97 -8.46
C THR A 856 -34.97 17.14 -7.64
N TYR A 857 -34.88 17.75 -6.46
CA TYR A 857 -36.00 17.91 -5.54
C TYR A 857 -36.61 19.32 -5.56
N PHE A 858 -36.04 20.30 -6.25
CA PHE A 858 -36.69 21.61 -6.35
C PHE A 858 -38.03 21.52 -7.11
N LYS A 859 -39.00 22.35 -6.72
CA LYS A 859 -40.30 22.47 -7.41
C LYS A 859 -40.08 23.06 -8.81
N GLU A 860 -40.84 22.60 -9.81
CA GLU A 860 -40.62 22.94 -11.23
C GLU A 860 -40.67 24.45 -11.53
N ASP A 861 -41.47 25.20 -10.76
CA ASP A 861 -41.62 26.65 -10.88
C ASP A 861 -40.80 27.44 -9.83
N PHE A 862 -39.89 26.76 -9.13
CA PHE A 862 -39.07 27.39 -8.08
C PHE A 862 -37.73 27.84 -8.66
N GLU A 863 -37.55 29.15 -8.78
CA GLU A 863 -36.27 29.74 -9.17
C GLU A 863 -35.31 29.76 -7.97
N TYR A 864 -34.14 29.17 -8.15
CA TYR A 864 -33.05 29.16 -7.18
C TYR A 864 -31.72 29.34 -7.90
N ASP A 865 -30.75 29.96 -7.23
CA ASP A 865 -29.36 30.04 -7.68
C ASP A 865 -28.47 29.11 -6.84
N ASP A 866 -27.18 29.05 -7.18
CA ASP A 866 -26.22 28.18 -6.49
C ASP A 866 -26.02 28.56 -5.01
N GLU A 867 -26.24 29.84 -4.66
CA GLU A 867 -26.18 30.34 -3.28
C GLU A 867 -27.37 29.83 -2.47
N TYR A 868 -28.59 30.02 -2.96
CA TYR A 868 -29.80 29.48 -2.33
C TYR A 868 -29.73 27.96 -2.20
N ARG A 869 -29.23 27.26 -3.23
CA ARG A 869 -28.99 25.81 -3.19
C ARG A 869 -28.06 25.42 -2.04
N LYS A 870 -26.96 26.16 -1.86
CA LYS A 870 -25.96 25.88 -0.82
C LYS A 870 -26.49 26.19 0.58
N GLU A 871 -27.10 27.35 0.77
CA GLU A 871 -27.77 27.73 2.03
C GLU A 871 -28.85 26.71 2.40
N THR A 872 -29.62 26.24 1.41
CA THR A 872 -30.60 25.17 1.59
C THR A 872 -29.94 23.87 2.09
N ILE A 873 -28.80 23.47 1.52
CA ILE A 873 -28.06 22.28 2.00
C ILE A 873 -27.57 22.48 3.44
N ASP A 874 -26.96 23.63 3.72
CA ASP A 874 -26.35 23.90 5.02
C ASP A 874 -27.40 24.05 6.12
N GLU A 875 -28.53 24.73 5.85
CA GLU A 875 -29.71 24.78 6.71
C GLU A 875 -30.28 23.37 6.98
N ILE A 876 -30.36 22.50 5.97
CA ILE A 876 -30.82 21.12 6.19
C ILE A 876 -29.82 20.32 7.05
N VAL A 877 -28.51 20.52 6.87
CA VAL A 877 -27.46 19.84 7.64
C VAL A 877 -27.43 20.32 9.10
N SER A 878 -27.57 21.62 9.30
CA SER A 878 -27.75 22.34 10.55
C SER A 878 -28.81 21.72 11.47
N TRP A 879 -29.89 21.18 10.90
CA TRP A 879 -30.97 20.56 11.68
C TRP A 879 -30.51 19.37 12.56
N ILE A 880 -29.32 18.83 12.31
CA ILE A 880 -28.67 17.81 13.15
C ILE A 880 -28.23 18.38 14.51
N ASP A 881 -27.88 19.66 14.59
CA ASP A 881 -27.36 20.32 15.80
C ASP A 881 -28.43 20.83 16.75
N LEU A 882 -29.69 20.81 16.32
CA LEU A 882 -30.82 21.21 17.14
C LEU A 882 -30.91 20.33 18.39
N GLU A 883 -31.07 20.97 19.55
CA GLU A 883 -31.19 20.27 20.85
C GLU A 883 -32.32 19.22 20.83
N GLU A 884 -33.42 19.53 20.13
CA GLU A 884 -34.53 18.60 19.92
C GLU A 884 -34.64 18.18 18.43
N PRO A 885 -34.66 16.87 18.12
CA PRO A 885 -34.77 16.39 16.75
C PRO A 885 -36.12 16.78 16.11
N LEU A 886 -36.09 17.46 14.96
CA LEU A 886 -37.29 17.91 14.24
C LEU A 886 -38.30 16.79 13.98
N SER A 887 -39.60 17.04 14.11
CA SER A 887 -40.64 16.06 13.71
C SER A 887 -40.67 15.87 12.18
N ARG A 888 -41.28 14.77 11.70
CA ARG A 888 -41.41 14.54 10.24
C ARG A 888 -42.20 15.69 9.59
N GLU A 889 -43.29 16.12 10.22
CA GLU A 889 -44.12 17.24 9.76
C GLU A 889 -43.32 18.54 9.70
N GLU A 890 -42.45 18.77 10.67
CA GLU A 890 -41.60 19.96 10.72
C GLU A 890 -40.50 19.92 9.64
N VAL A 891 -39.89 18.74 9.40
CA VAL A 891 -38.95 18.54 8.29
C VAL A 891 -39.65 18.81 6.94
N ILE A 892 -40.86 18.29 6.72
CA ILE A 892 -41.64 18.57 5.51
C ILE A 892 -41.92 20.06 5.37
N ARG A 893 -42.43 20.70 6.43
CA ARG A 893 -42.75 22.13 6.43
C ARG A 893 -41.54 22.98 6.09
N ARG A 894 -40.38 22.66 6.66
CA ARG A 894 -39.13 23.39 6.38
C ARG A 894 -38.63 23.13 4.97
N LEU A 895 -38.63 21.89 4.48
CA LEU A 895 -38.25 21.57 3.10
C LEU A 895 -39.18 22.24 2.08
N ASP A 896 -40.48 22.26 2.34
CA ASP A 896 -41.45 22.94 1.48
C ASP A 896 -41.23 24.45 1.44
N ALA A 897 -40.88 25.04 2.59
CA ALA A 897 -40.50 26.45 2.69
C ALA A 897 -39.18 26.77 1.98
N LEU A 898 -38.30 25.78 1.86
CA LEU A 898 -37.05 25.83 1.08
C LEU A 898 -37.26 25.54 -0.42
N GLY A 899 -38.50 25.51 -0.91
CA GLY A 899 -38.80 25.27 -2.33
C GLY A 899 -38.63 23.82 -2.79
N LEU A 900 -38.38 22.89 -1.87
CA LEU A 900 -38.14 21.48 -2.18
C LEU A 900 -39.44 20.67 -2.12
N LYS A 901 -39.54 19.69 -3.01
CA LYS A 901 -40.57 18.65 -3.03
C LYS A 901 -40.22 17.63 -1.95
N ALA A 902 -40.59 17.97 -0.71
CA ALA A 902 -40.24 17.23 0.50
C ALA A 902 -40.55 15.72 0.43
N GLU A 903 -41.62 15.32 -0.26
CA GLU A 903 -42.05 13.92 -0.33
C GLU A 903 -41.69 13.19 -1.64
N GLU A 904 -41.02 13.86 -2.59
CA GLU A 904 -40.63 13.25 -3.87
C GLU A 904 -39.54 12.19 -3.67
N LYS A 905 -39.57 11.16 -4.53
CA LYS A 905 -38.67 9.99 -4.48
C LYS A 905 -37.86 9.88 -5.77
N LEU A 906 -36.57 9.56 -5.65
CA LEU A 906 -35.71 9.32 -6.80
C LEU A 906 -35.89 7.92 -7.41
N PRO A 907 -35.54 7.73 -8.70
CA PRO A 907 -35.56 6.41 -9.32
C PRO A 907 -34.74 5.40 -8.50
N ASN A 908 -35.36 4.26 -8.18
CA ASN A 908 -34.81 3.18 -7.32
C ASN A 908 -34.70 3.49 -5.82
N GLU A 909 -35.20 4.64 -5.34
CA GLU A 909 -35.28 4.94 -3.92
C GLU A 909 -36.65 4.59 -3.31
N ARG A 910 -36.64 4.13 -2.05
CA ARG A 910 -37.87 3.69 -1.35
C ARG A 910 -38.56 4.82 -0.59
N GLU A 911 -37.81 5.82 -0.17
CA GLU A 911 -38.24 6.93 0.70
C GLU A 911 -38.06 8.29 0.01
N GLY A 912 -38.85 9.29 0.41
CA GLY A 912 -38.75 10.65 -0.11
C GLY A 912 -37.72 11.49 0.65
N LEU A 913 -37.41 12.70 0.17
CA LEU A 913 -36.35 13.55 0.74
C LEU A 913 -36.52 13.82 2.25
N ALA A 914 -37.73 14.18 2.69
CA ALA A 914 -38.05 14.44 4.08
C ALA A 914 -37.86 13.22 4.97
N ASP A 915 -38.33 12.06 4.51
CA ASP A 915 -38.18 10.80 5.24
C ASP A 915 -36.70 10.44 5.36
N ARG A 916 -35.92 10.63 4.30
CA ARG A 916 -34.49 10.40 4.32
C ARG A 916 -33.77 11.33 5.30
N ILE A 917 -33.99 12.65 5.22
CA ILE A 917 -33.38 13.62 6.15
C ILE A 917 -33.74 13.28 7.59
N LYS A 918 -35.03 13.02 7.86
CA LYS A 918 -35.50 12.71 9.21
C LYS A 918 -34.94 11.39 9.74
N TYR A 919 -35.13 10.29 9.01
CA TYR A 919 -34.89 8.94 9.53
C TYR A 919 -33.47 8.43 9.26
N THR A 920 -32.86 8.81 8.14
CA THR A 920 -31.52 8.37 7.75
C THR A 920 -30.42 9.26 8.32
N TYR A 921 -30.68 10.57 8.51
CA TYR A 921 -29.64 11.52 8.97
C TYR A 921 -29.91 12.11 10.36
N ILE A 922 -30.97 12.92 10.56
CA ILE A 922 -31.24 13.59 11.85
C ILE A 922 -31.36 12.57 12.99
N ASN A 923 -32.21 11.55 12.82
CA ASN A 923 -32.36 10.50 13.82
C ASN A 923 -31.11 9.63 13.98
N PHE A 924 -30.28 9.53 12.95
CA PHE A 924 -29.06 8.73 13.00
C PHE A 924 -27.92 9.49 13.68
N ALA A 925 -27.83 10.82 13.54
CA ALA A 925 -26.77 11.62 14.11
C ALA A 925 -26.79 11.62 15.65
N GLY A 926 -27.98 11.72 16.24
CA GLY A 926 -28.15 11.66 17.69
C GLY A 926 -27.70 10.31 18.26
N TRP A 927 -26.80 10.36 19.25
CA TRP A 927 -26.42 9.17 20.00
C TRP A 927 -27.61 8.69 20.81
N ASN A 928 -28.02 7.46 20.57
CA ASN A 928 -29.18 6.88 21.23
C ASN A 928 -28.82 5.52 21.83
N ILE A 929 -29.76 4.97 22.61
CA ILE A 929 -29.57 3.67 23.25
C ILE A 929 -29.20 2.57 22.24
N THR A 930 -29.70 2.61 21.00
CA THR A 930 -29.38 1.58 19.99
C THR A 930 -27.91 1.59 19.57
N ASP A 931 -27.25 2.75 19.64
CA ASP A 931 -25.82 2.85 19.39
C ASP A 931 -25.02 2.23 20.55
N THR A 932 -25.40 2.55 21.79
CA THR A 932 -24.81 1.94 22.99
C THR A 932 -24.99 0.41 22.98
N LEU A 933 -26.16 -0.09 22.55
CA LEU A 933 -26.40 -1.52 22.38
C LEU A 933 -25.45 -2.15 21.35
N ASN A 934 -25.17 -1.48 20.23
CA ASN A 934 -24.22 -1.99 19.24
C ASN A 934 -22.78 -1.94 19.74
N VAL A 935 -22.40 -0.84 20.39
CA VAL A 935 -21.03 -0.64 20.88
C VAL A 935 -20.66 -1.68 21.95
N THR A 936 -21.56 -1.98 22.88
CA THR A 936 -21.35 -2.98 23.95
C THR A 936 -21.11 -4.41 23.45
N ILE A 937 -21.38 -4.69 22.17
CA ILE A 937 -21.12 -5.99 21.56
C ILE A 937 -20.06 -5.94 20.46
N GLY A 938 -19.31 -4.84 20.36
CA GLY A 938 -18.23 -4.66 19.38
C GLY A 938 -18.69 -4.37 17.96
N GLN A 939 -19.91 -3.84 17.79
CA GLN A 939 -20.46 -3.37 16.51
C GLN A 939 -20.48 -1.84 16.48
N GLY A 940 -21.04 -1.27 15.40
CA GLY A 940 -21.20 0.18 15.26
C GLY A 940 -19.85 0.86 14.98
N THR A 941 -19.51 1.85 15.81
CA THR A 941 -18.30 2.68 15.65
C THR A 941 -17.03 2.05 16.21
N ASN A 942 -17.09 0.86 16.81
CA ASN A 942 -15.89 0.12 17.19
C ASN A 942 -15.06 -0.22 15.96
N ALA A 943 -13.77 0.07 15.99
CA ALA A 943 -12.82 -0.34 14.96
C ALA A 943 -11.46 -0.53 15.61
N TYR A 944 -10.81 -1.68 15.41
CA TYR A 944 -9.50 -1.99 16.00
C TYR A 944 -8.66 -2.86 15.04
N THR A 945 -7.34 -2.72 15.09
CA THR A 945 -6.42 -3.53 14.27
C THR A 945 -6.15 -4.90 14.90
N PRO A 946 -5.80 -5.94 14.13
CA PRO A 946 -5.41 -7.24 14.68
C PRO A 946 -4.30 -7.15 15.73
N ILE A 947 -3.30 -6.29 15.51
CA ILE A 947 -2.20 -6.10 16.47
C ILE A 947 -2.66 -5.44 17.79
N GLN A 948 -3.59 -4.46 17.73
CA GLN A 948 -4.23 -3.91 18.92
C GLN A 948 -5.01 -5.00 19.67
N MET A 949 -5.73 -5.86 18.95
CA MET A 949 -6.50 -6.95 19.55
C MET A 949 -5.60 -7.99 20.23
N ALA A 950 -4.44 -8.34 19.66
CA ALA A 950 -3.47 -9.22 20.33
C ALA A 950 -2.91 -8.59 21.61
N ASN A 951 -2.51 -7.31 21.57
CA ASN A 951 -2.02 -6.62 22.76
C ASN A 951 -3.08 -6.54 23.86
N TYR A 952 -4.32 -6.22 23.49
CA TYR A 952 -5.48 -6.25 24.38
C TYR A 952 -5.65 -7.61 25.10
N ILE A 953 -5.50 -8.72 24.37
CA ILE A 953 -5.54 -10.04 24.99
C ILE A 953 -4.32 -10.32 25.87
N GLY A 954 -3.13 -9.87 25.45
CA GLY A 954 -1.92 -9.91 26.28
C GLY A 954 -2.14 -9.24 27.64
N ILE A 955 -2.72 -8.03 27.66
CA ILE A 955 -3.04 -7.27 28.87
C ILE A 955 -4.00 -8.03 29.79
N ILE A 956 -5.05 -8.66 29.23
CA ILE A 956 -5.97 -9.47 30.04
C ILE A 956 -5.25 -10.70 30.60
N ALA A 957 -4.45 -11.37 29.77
CA ALA A 957 -3.81 -12.63 30.12
C ALA A 957 -2.74 -12.46 31.21
N ASN A 958 -1.94 -11.39 31.15
CA ASN A 958 -0.79 -11.17 32.03
C ASN A 958 -1.09 -10.37 33.31
N GLY A 959 -2.37 -10.23 33.69
CA GLY A 959 -2.75 -9.54 34.93
C GLY A 959 -2.76 -8.01 34.85
N GLY A 960 -2.91 -7.46 33.65
CA GLY A 960 -3.12 -6.04 33.40
C GLY A 960 -1.86 -5.28 32.98
N TYR A 961 -0.76 -5.96 32.62
CA TYR A 961 0.47 -5.31 32.18
C TYR A 961 0.43 -5.02 30.68
N ARG A 962 0.48 -3.74 30.35
CA ARG A 962 0.51 -3.25 28.98
C ARG A 962 1.93 -3.09 28.50
N HIS A 963 2.25 -3.78 27.40
CA HIS A 963 3.53 -3.67 26.73
C HIS A 963 3.40 -2.77 25.48
N LYS A 964 4.45 -1.99 25.21
CA LYS A 964 4.71 -1.54 23.84
C LYS A 964 5.18 -2.75 23.06
N LEU A 965 4.59 -2.98 21.90
CA LEU A 965 4.97 -4.11 21.08
C LEU A 965 6.26 -3.81 20.33
N THR A 966 7.08 -4.84 20.12
CA THR A 966 8.37 -4.70 19.44
C THR A 966 8.66 -5.83 18.45
N LEU A 967 9.29 -5.47 17.34
CA LEU A 967 9.90 -6.39 16.37
C LEU A 967 11.40 -6.57 16.59
N ILE A 968 12.05 -5.75 17.40
CA ILE A 968 13.51 -5.71 17.52
C ILE A 968 13.94 -6.37 18.81
N ASP A 969 14.71 -7.46 18.70
CA ASP A 969 15.39 -8.08 19.85
C ASP A 969 16.72 -7.37 20.12
N SER A 970 17.59 -7.32 19.11
CA SER A 970 18.90 -6.71 19.24
C SER A 970 19.48 -6.22 17.91
N ILE A 971 20.39 -5.24 17.98
CA ILE A 971 21.18 -4.75 16.83
C ILE A 971 22.65 -4.99 17.13
N ARG A 972 23.36 -5.61 16.19
CA ARG A 972 24.77 -5.98 16.32
C ARG A 972 25.57 -5.47 15.14
N ASN A 973 26.86 -5.23 15.32
CA ASN A 973 27.70 -4.88 14.18
C ASN A 973 27.80 -6.03 13.16
N TYR A 974 28.27 -5.73 11.94
CA TYR A 974 28.24 -6.67 10.81
C TYR A 974 28.90 -8.05 11.07
N ASN A 975 29.90 -8.11 11.94
CA ASN A 975 30.61 -9.35 12.32
C ASN A 975 30.10 -9.97 13.64
N ASN A 976 29.03 -9.43 14.22
CA ASN A 976 28.45 -9.81 15.51
C ASN A 976 29.43 -9.75 16.70
N SER A 977 30.52 -8.98 16.61
CA SER A 977 31.48 -8.83 17.71
C SER A 977 31.03 -7.83 18.78
N GLU A 978 30.08 -6.94 18.47
CA GLU A 978 29.58 -5.89 19.35
C GLU A 978 28.05 -5.76 19.22
N THR A 979 27.35 -5.72 20.36
CA THR A 979 25.91 -5.45 20.43
C THR A 979 25.68 -3.97 20.71
N LYS A 980 25.01 -3.27 19.79
CA LYS A 980 24.73 -1.84 19.85
C LYS A 980 23.40 -1.52 20.55
N TYR A 981 22.43 -2.42 20.44
CA TYR A 981 21.12 -2.30 21.06
C TYR A 981 20.60 -3.67 21.49
N VAL A 982 19.91 -3.71 22.64
CA VAL A 982 19.13 -4.87 23.11
C VAL A 982 17.82 -4.32 23.67
N HIS A 983 16.72 -4.92 23.27
CA HIS A 983 15.41 -4.56 23.77
C HIS A 983 15.29 -4.85 25.27
N GLN A 984 14.64 -3.93 25.98
CA GLN A 984 14.32 -4.09 27.40
C GLN A 984 12.83 -3.79 27.60
N PRO A 985 12.01 -4.81 27.90
CA PRO A 985 10.59 -4.62 28.14
C PRO A 985 10.36 -3.65 29.30
N ASN A 986 9.49 -2.67 29.10
CA ASN A 986 9.08 -1.72 30.14
C ASN A 986 7.55 -1.64 30.20
N PRO A 987 6.89 -2.63 30.82
CA PRO A 987 5.43 -2.67 30.88
C PRO A 987 4.85 -1.70 31.90
N GLU A 988 3.65 -1.21 31.61
CA GLU A 988 2.85 -0.39 32.52
C GLU A 988 1.57 -1.13 32.92
N ARG A 989 1.28 -1.23 34.21
CA ARG A 989 0.05 -1.89 34.66
C ARG A 989 -1.14 -0.94 34.56
N ILE A 990 -2.24 -1.40 33.95
CA ILE A 990 -3.48 -0.63 33.85
C ILE A 990 -4.10 -0.39 35.23
N ASP A 991 -4.80 0.73 35.38
CA ASP A 991 -5.46 1.10 36.63
C ASP A 991 -6.88 0.52 36.72
N LEU A 992 -7.09 -0.37 37.69
CA LEU A 992 -8.34 -1.06 37.99
C LEU A 992 -8.66 -0.98 39.48
N ASN A 993 -9.94 -0.92 39.82
CA ASN A 993 -10.44 -0.96 41.19
C ASN A 993 -10.17 -2.33 41.83
N ASP A 994 -10.36 -3.42 41.07
CA ASP A 994 -10.07 -4.78 41.50
C ASP A 994 -9.46 -5.63 40.38
N TYR A 995 -8.18 -5.99 40.53
CA TYR A 995 -7.48 -6.81 39.54
C TYR A 995 -8.01 -8.25 39.45
N GLU A 996 -8.75 -8.76 40.44
CA GLU A 996 -9.42 -10.07 40.37
C GLU A 996 -10.46 -10.11 39.25
N ASN A 997 -10.97 -8.94 38.82
CA ASN A 997 -11.89 -8.85 37.70
C ASN A 997 -11.27 -9.40 36.40
N LEU A 998 -9.94 -9.32 36.22
CA LEU A 998 -9.25 -9.92 35.07
C LEU A 998 -9.34 -11.46 35.10
N GLU A 999 -9.22 -12.08 36.28
CA GLU A 999 -9.38 -13.53 36.43
C GLU A 999 -10.81 -13.99 36.14
N HIS A 1000 -11.81 -13.15 36.47
CA HIS A 1000 -13.19 -13.42 36.09
C HIS A 1000 -13.40 -13.41 34.58
N ILE A 1001 -12.77 -12.46 33.87
CA ILE A 1001 -12.77 -12.42 32.40
C ILE A 1001 -12.07 -13.67 31.83
N LYS A 1002 -10.86 -14.00 32.31
CA LYS A 1002 -10.10 -15.18 31.89
C LYS A 1002 -10.92 -16.46 32.07
N LYS A 1003 -11.60 -16.63 33.21
CA LYS A 1003 -12.49 -17.78 33.47
C LYS A 1003 -13.63 -17.86 32.46
N GLY A 1004 -14.25 -16.73 32.12
CA GLY A 1004 -15.25 -16.67 31.05
C GLY A 1004 -14.68 -17.13 29.70
N MET A 1005 -13.46 -16.69 29.36
CA MET A 1005 -12.75 -17.11 28.14
C MET A 1005 -12.40 -18.60 28.14
N LYS A 1006 -11.98 -19.17 29.28
CA LYS A 1006 -11.74 -20.62 29.42
C LYS A 1006 -13.00 -21.43 29.14
N MET A 1007 -14.13 -20.99 29.68
CA MET A 1007 -15.42 -21.66 29.44
C MET A 1007 -15.81 -21.67 27.94
N VAL A 1008 -15.41 -20.66 27.15
CA VAL A 1008 -15.63 -20.63 25.69
C VAL A 1008 -14.94 -21.81 25.00
N ALA A 1009 -13.72 -22.17 25.43
CA ALA A 1009 -12.95 -23.30 24.90
C ALA A 1009 -13.47 -24.66 25.38
N GLU A 1010 -13.95 -24.78 26.62
CA GLU A 1010 -14.35 -26.07 27.19
C GLU A 1010 -15.80 -26.47 26.86
N SER A 1011 -16.70 -25.49 26.91
CA SER A 1011 -18.14 -25.74 26.88
C SER A 1011 -18.93 -24.75 26.01
N GLY A 1012 -18.28 -23.74 25.45
CA GLY A 1012 -18.90 -22.68 24.66
C GLY A 1012 -18.65 -22.78 23.16
N THR A 1013 -18.60 -21.61 22.51
CA THR A 1013 -18.58 -21.49 21.03
C THR A 1013 -17.33 -22.05 20.36
N ALA A 1014 -16.22 -22.23 21.10
CA ALA A 1014 -14.97 -22.76 20.56
C ALA A 1014 -14.71 -24.23 20.97
N ARG A 1015 -15.64 -24.88 21.69
CA ARG A 1015 -15.48 -26.28 22.16
C ARG A 1015 -15.04 -27.25 21.09
N ARG A 1016 -15.65 -27.21 19.90
CA ARG A 1016 -15.32 -28.14 18.81
C ARG A 1016 -13.86 -28.02 18.35
N VAL A 1017 -13.27 -26.83 18.48
CA VAL A 1017 -11.89 -26.56 18.07
C VAL A 1017 -10.90 -27.09 19.11
N PHE A 1018 -11.18 -26.87 20.40
CA PHE A 1018 -10.23 -27.11 21.50
C PHE A 1018 -10.51 -28.37 22.34
N GLN A 1019 -11.59 -29.12 22.09
CA GLN A 1019 -11.95 -30.31 22.88
C GLN A 1019 -10.85 -31.37 23.01
N ASN A 1020 -9.93 -31.44 22.05
CA ASN A 1020 -8.82 -32.40 22.02
C ASN A 1020 -7.46 -31.72 22.18
N PHE A 1021 -7.43 -30.41 22.46
CA PHE A 1021 -6.19 -29.68 22.65
C PHE A 1021 -5.63 -29.99 24.05
N PRO A 1022 -4.35 -30.39 24.18
CA PRO A 1022 -3.81 -30.92 25.44
C PRO A 1022 -3.55 -29.85 26.51
N VAL A 1023 -3.66 -28.58 26.15
CA VAL A 1023 -3.41 -27.43 27.02
C VAL A 1023 -4.71 -26.64 27.20
N GLU A 1024 -5.00 -26.23 28.43
CA GLU A 1024 -6.14 -25.35 28.68
C GLU A 1024 -5.87 -23.93 28.13
N VAL A 1025 -6.86 -23.32 27.52
CA VAL A 1025 -6.73 -22.02 26.84
C VAL A 1025 -7.88 -21.08 27.20
N GLY A 1026 -7.60 -19.77 27.18
CA GLY A 1026 -8.64 -18.74 27.23
C GLY A 1026 -8.90 -18.18 25.84
N VAL A 1027 -10.12 -18.31 25.30
CA VAL A 1027 -10.44 -17.87 23.93
C VAL A 1027 -11.74 -17.08 23.83
N LYS A 1028 -11.91 -16.32 22.74
CA LYS A 1028 -13.17 -15.65 22.42
C LYS A 1028 -13.40 -15.54 20.91
N THR A 1029 -14.60 -15.90 20.47
CA THR A 1029 -15.07 -15.71 19.09
C THR A 1029 -15.75 -14.35 18.89
N GLY A 1030 -15.63 -13.78 17.70
CA GLY A 1030 -16.32 -12.58 17.25
C GLY A 1030 -16.83 -12.70 15.81
N THR A 1031 -18.07 -12.30 15.57
CA THR A 1031 -18.62 -12.14 14.22
C THR A 1031 -18.98 -10.67 14.04
N ALA A 1032 -18.40 -10.01 13.04
CA ALA A 1032 -18.68 -8.61 12.75
C ALA A 1032 -19.42 -8.47 11.41
N GLN A 1033 -20.52 -7.71 11.41
CA GLN A 1033 -21.37 -7.61 10.24
C GLN A 1033 -20.84 -6.54 9.30
N ARG A 1034 -20.77 -6.86 8.00
CA ARG A 1034 -20.42 -5.88 6.97
C ARG A 1034 -21.66 -5.45 6.19
N ALA A 1035 -21.92 -4.15 6.16
CA ALA A 1035 -22.87 -3.55 5.24
C ALA A 1035 -22.21 -3.28 3.87
N GLY A 1036 -23.01 -3.28 2.81
CA GLY A 1036 -22.57 -2.97 1.45
C GLY A 1036 -22.71 -4.14 0.50
N LYS A 1037 -22.54 -3.84 -0.79
CA LYS A 1037 -22.62 -4.78 -1.90
C LYS A 1037 -21.21 -5.00 -2.43
N ASN A 1038 -20.82 -6.26 -2.62
CA ASN A 1038 -19.60 -6.65 -3.30
C ASN A 1038 -19.77 -6.31 -4.79
N PRO A 1039 -18.92 -5.44 -5.37
CA PRO A 1039 -19.05 -5.02 -6.77
C PRO A 1039 -18.65 -6.12 -7.76
N ALA A 1040 -17.81 -7.07 -7.36
CA ALA A 1040 -17.41 -8.21 -8.20
C ALA A 1040 -18.55 -9.24 -8.33
N THR A 1041 -19.28 -9.54 -7.25
CA THR A 1041 -20.34 -10.57 -7.29
C THR A 1041 -21.76 -10.03 -7.41
N GLY A 1042 -21.97 -8.75 -7.09
CA GLY A 1042 -23.31 -8.19 -7.01
C GLY A 1042 -24.14 -8.65 -5.79
N ASP A 1043 -23.54 -9.34 -4.82
CA ASP A 1043 -24.19 -9.74 -3.56
C ASP A 1043 -23.84 -8.77 -2.42
N THR A 1044 -24.50 -8.90 -1.27
CA THR A 1044 -24.00 -8.28 -0.03
C THR A 1044 -22.66 -8.90 0.38
N TYR A 1045 -21.81 -8.15 1.10
CA TYR A 1045 -20.60 -8.75 1.71
C TYR A 1045 -20.96 -9.84 2.73
N ASP A 1046 -20.05 -10.78 2.96
CA ASP A 1046 -20.14 -11.73 4.08
C ASP A 1046 -19.55 -11.15 5.38
N ASP A 1047 -19.94 -11.72 6.52
CA ASP A 1047 -19.47 -11.29 7.83
C ASP A 1047 -17.97 -11.57 8.05
N PHE A 1048 -17.33 -10.76 8.88
CA PHE A 1048 -15.94 -10.99 9.31
C PHE A 1048 -15.88 -11.98 10.47
N ALA A 1049 -14.93 -12.90 10.41
CA ALA A 1049 -14.68 -13.88 11.45
C ALA A 1049 -13.45 -13.48 12.28
N TRP A 1050 -13.69 -13.03 13.50
CA TRP A 1050 -12.67 -12.74 14.51
C TRP A 1050 -12.50 -13.90 15.48
N PHE A 1051 -11.25 -14.18 15.84
CA PHE A 1051 -10.92 -15.11 16.92
C PHE A 1051 -9.72 -14.58 17.69
N VAL A 1052 -9.78 -14.62 19.01
CA VAL A 1052 -8.64 -14.27 19.86
C VAL A 1052 -8.48 -15.28 20.99
N GLY A 1053 -7.27 -15.40 21.52
CA GLY A 1053 -7.04 -16.19 22.73
C GLY A 1053 -5.62 -16.13 23.24
N PHE A 1054 -5.39 -16.76 24.38
CA PHE A 1054 -4.08 -16.93 24.99
C PHE A 1054 -3.90 -18.35 25.52
N ALA A 1055 -2.64 -18.76 25.65
CA ALA A 1055 -2.24 -20.05 26.17
C ALA A 1055 -0.87 -19.99 26.87
N PRO A 1056 -0.58 -20.91 27.81
CA PRO A 1056 -1.54 -21.72 28.57
C PRO A 1056 -2.50 -20.87 29.42
N TYR A 1057 -3.56 -21.46 29.98
CA TYR A 1057 -4.52 -20.71 30.80
C TYR A 1057 -3.95 -20.21 32.13
N GLU A 1058 -3.21 -21.08 32.84
CA GLU A 1058 -2.73 -20.81 34.21
C GLU A 1058 -1.53 -19.85 34.25
N ASP A 1059 -0.54 -20.03 33.36
CA ASP A 1059 0.59 -19.11 33.18
C ASP A 1059 0.67 -18.72 31.70
N PRO A 1060 -0.08 -17.70 31.24
CA PRO A 1060 -0.10 -17.32 29.84
C PRO A 1060 1.27 -16.88 29.32
N GLU A 1061 1.62 -17.37 28.13
CA GLU A 1061 2.89 -17.06 27.45
C GLU A 1061 2.66 -16.41 26.08
N ILE A 1062 1.64 -16.87 25.34
CA ILE A 1062 1.30 -16.37 24.01
C ILE A 1062 -0.14 -15.84 23.95
N ALA A 1063 -0.33 -14.72 23.26
CA ALA A 1063 -1.64 -14.23 22.84
C ALA A 1063 -1.71 -14.16 21.31
N VAL A 1064 -2.82 -14.62 20.74
CA VAL A 1064 -3.04 -14.68 19.29
C VAL A 1064 -4.36 -13.98 18.95
N ALA A 1065 -4.34 -13.13 17.93
CA ALA A 1065 -5.53 -12.52 17.35
C ALA A 1065 -5.57 -12.76 15.84
N ALA A 1066 -6.72 -13.24 15.35
CA ALA A 1066 -6.94 -13.54 13.94
C ALA A 1066 -8.24 -12.90 13.43
N VAL A 1067 -8.22 -12.47 12.18
CA VAL A 1067 -9.38 -11.99 11.45
C VAL A 1067 -9.40 -12.54 10.03
N ILE A 1068 -10.57 -12.98 9.59
CA ILE A 1068 -10.83 -13.39 8.21
C ILE A 1068 -11.94 -12.51 7.64
N PHE A 1069 -11.64 -11.78 6.57
CA PHE A 1069 -12.65 -11.00 5.87
C PHE A 1069 -13.57 -11.94 5.10
N GLN A 1070 -14.87 -11.65 5.14
CA GLN A 1070 -15.91 -12.51 4.55
C GLN A 1070 -15.87 -13.97 5.03
N GLY A 1071 -15.22 -14.26 6.17
CA GLY A 1071 -15.03 -15.60 6.73
C GLY A 1071 -16.26 -16.20 7.41
N GLY A 1072 -17.37 -15.47 7.47
CA GLY A 1072 -18.62 -15.97 8.05
C GLY A 1072 -18.64 -15.87 9.57
N THR A 1073 -18.48 -16.99 10.28
CA THR A 1073 -18.60 -17.01 11.75
C THR A 1073 -17.24 -16.98 12.44
N GLY A 1074 -17.12 -16.25 13.55
CA GLY A 1074 -15.85 -16.10 14.29
C GLY A 1074 -15.16 -17.41 14.66
N GLY A 1075 -15.92 -18.48 14.90
CA GLY A 1075 -15.34 -19.79 15.19
C GLY A 1075 -14.50 -20.39 14.06
N TYR A 1076 -14.67 -19.93 12.81
CA TYR A 1076 -13.93 -20.46 11.65
C TYR A 1076 -12.45 -20.08 11.66
N ALA A 1077 -12.07 -19.01 12.35
CA ALA A 1077 -10.66 -18.66 12.57
C ALA A 1077 -10.02 -19.48 13.72
N GLY A 1078 -10.79 -20.22 14.50
CA GLY A 1078 -10.29 -20.96 15.66
C GLY A 1078 -9.23 -22.04 15.37
N PRO A 1079 -9.42 -22.91 14.35
CA PRO A 1079 -8.44 -23.96 14.04
C PRO A 1079 -7.02 -23.41 13.78
N MET A 1080 -6.90 -22.32 13.03
CA MET A 1080 -5.59 -21.69 12.77
C MET A 1080 -4.94 -21.21 14.07
N VAL A 1081 -5.72 -20.57 14.97
CA VAL A 1081 -5.21 -20.05 16.24
C VAL A 1081 -4.73 -21.18 17.15
N ARG A 1082 -5.47 -22.30 17.19
CA ARG A 1082 -5.07 -23.50 17.94
C ARG A 1082 -3.73 -24.04 17.43
N ASP A 1083 -3.54 -24.13 16.13
CA ASP A 1083 -2.33 -24.72 15.54
C ASP A 1083 -1.11 -23.82 15.73
N ILE A 1084 -1.29 -22.48 15.71
CA ILE A 1084 -0.25 -21.51 16.07
C ILE A 1084 0.13 -21.64 17.56
N MET A 1085 -0.84 -21.75 18.46
CA MET A 1085 -0.58 -22.00 19.88
C MET A 1085 0.15 -23.33 20.09
N ALA A 1086 -0.23 -24.37 19.33
CA ALA A 1086 0.40 -25.68 19.43
C ALA A 1086 1.88 -25.65 19.03
N GLU A 1087 2.20 -24.92 17.95
CA GLU A 1087 3.56 -24.74 17.50
C GLU A 1087 4.41 -23.99 18.53
N TYR A 1088 3.92 -22.86 19.04
CA TYR A 1088 4.63 -22.08 20.06
C TYR A 1088 4.92 -22.90 21.32
N LEU A 1089 3.95 -23.70 21.78
CA LEU A 1089 4.09 -24.57 22.95
C LEU A 1089 4.93 -25.83 22.68
N GLY A 1090 5.50 -25.98 21.49
CA GLY A 1090 6.34 -27.11 21.10
C GLY A 1090 5.59 -28.43 20.94
N LEU A 1091 4.25 -28.42 20.89
CA LEU A 1091 3.43 -29.63 20.88
C LEU A 1091 3.56 -30.44 19.56
N ASN A 1092 4.05 -29.80 18.48
CA ASN A 1092 4.24 -30.42 17.17
C ASN A 1092 5.56 -31.20 17.03
N ASP A 1093 6.47 -31.14 18.01
CA ASP A 1093 7.76 -31.81 17.90
C ASP A 1093 7.66 -33.32 18.15
N SER A 1094 8.08 -34.11 17.16
CA SER A 1094 8.03 -35.58 17.13
C SER A 1094 8.88 -36.29 18.22
N ASN A 1095 9.67 -35.54 18.99
CA ASN A 1095 10.45 -36.06 20.13
C ASN A 1095 9.72 -35.98 21.49
N ILE A 1096 8.48 -35.48 21.54
CA ILE A 1096 7.70 -35.33 22.78
C ILE A 1096 6.64 -36.43 22.91
N TYR A 1097 7.04 -37.68 22.66
CA TYR A 1097 6.31 -38.85 23.18
C TYR A 1097 7.05 -39.55 24.33
N ASP A 1098 8.23 -39.05 24.75
CA ASP A 1098 9.05 -39.65 25.83
C ASP A 1098 9.45 -38.65 26.96
N GLY A 1099 8.88 -37.44 27.03
CA GLY A 1099 9.30 -36.49 28.07
C GLY A 1099 8.38 -35.28 28.27
N LEU A 1100 7.22 -35.47 28.89
CA LEU A 1100 6.56 -34.39 29.62
C LEU A 1100 7.10 -34.35 31.06
N PRO A 1101 7.67 -33.23 31.54
CA PRO A 1101 8.16 -33.12 32.89
C PRO A 1101 7.02 -32.65 33.82
N TYR A 1102 6.24 -33.58 34.35
CA TYR A 1102 5.41 -33.32 35.52
C TYR A 1102 5.59 -34.44 36.54
N ASP A 1103 6.78 -34.45 37.16
CA ASP A 1103 6.99 -35.00 38.49
C ASP A 1103 8.29 -34.42 39.07
N ASN A 1104 8.15 -33.35 39.85
CA ASN A 1104 9.03 -33.07 40.99
C ASN A 1104 8.40 -31.99 41.88
N PHE A 1105 7.37 -32.40 42.61
CA PHE A 1105 7.16 -31.89 43.96
C PHE A 1105 8.38 -32.26 44.80
N ILE A 1106 9.29 -31.31 45.05
CA ILE A 1106 10.31 -31.50 46.07
C ILE A 1106 9.63 -31.45 47.43
N THR A 1107 9.57 -32.63 48.04
CA THR A 1107 9.33 -32.88 49.44
C THR A 1107 10.49 -32.33 50.28
N LYS A 1108 10.33 -31.14 50.85
CA LYS A 1108 10.47 -30.80 52.29
C LYS A 1108 10.38 -29.32 52.55
#